data_AF-A0A955B5H2-F1
#
_entry.id   AF-A0A955B5H2-F1
#
_cell.length_a   1.000
_cell.length_b   1.000
_cell.length_c   1.000
_cell.angle_alpha   90.00
_cell.angle_beta   90.00
_cell.angle_gamma   90.00
#
_symmetry.space_group_name_H-M   'P 1'
#
loop_
_entity.id
_entity.type
_entity.pdbx_description
1 polymer ?
#
loop_
_entity_poly.entity_id
_entity_poly.type
_entity_poly.pdbx_seq_one_letter_code
_entity_poly.pdbx_strand_id
1 'polypeptide(L)'
;MRQLVMTMKHFLAILLVLPLSHFAAAQDEGGEFDFGNDSGFEEPVDNNDAALTGELKSGAGGTEPETRLTDSDPAVNEILLAEPKTADELVRAIDVLSSLDRHDLAKQYLDKLIALQLDKTAMANLHRRVGSGALIRLSRISELNPTAKDFAAATLKAASELREDPKRLTSLVEQTQSADLSGRRRLARELVAAGPAAVAPILKGVAENPNGDAAPYLRTAISVIGQPAVGPLVAFLDSPRESQRNAAARILGFMKSDRAIPFLARGYVSPDSSDDERQAAATAIRKITGQSPSASMLVDYTRDLAMVRYEGRIPTDLDVDGRAETWIWDQDAEQPVRYSFAPVDVAQIEAARHFETLHLAGSISESEQVKRLVTMAGAATIQNGIDLPLNSEDAFWSVVKSASSSELSTAYAEAMSHGNVSGMVGLAQALASSGDTDVLYAEDGQLSPLGKGLIHADSRVRFAAADAVAKLGPTRQFSGNSRLVETLAHFASSKGKRAALVAHPRADLAQSIGGLLNASGFDVEVVSSSKEVLKRAAHNADFEFFLLSDAFDRPVTHQLIQLLRQNPLTAKTPIGILSRPQEQSDAPMIEELHPRVITLPESREPETIARAIRRLAVEASDSVSAERRSEMSYASLSHLAALAKQQKLLGIDLTRYVDEISRAATTHGLADHSIEVLGRVGSPIAQSRLLEIANQHLLPVGQRMKAAEAFSESTERFGIMLTRRQMLTQYDVYNASEALDQPTQELLGTVLDAIENRLTN
;
A
#
# COMPACT_ATOMS: atom_id res chain seq x y z
N MET A 1 31.65 28.56 14.90
CA MET A 1 30.73 27.46 15.25
C MET A 1 30.37 27.36 16.74
N ARG A 2 31.27 27.55 17.73
CA ARG A 2 30.87 27.53 19.17
C ARG A 2 30.10 28.77 19.66
N GLN A 3 30.25 29.94 19.02
CA GLN A 3 29.46 31.14 19.37
C GLN A 3 28.05 31.18 18.75
N LEU A 4 27.80 30.42 17.67
CA LEU A 4 26.46 30.32 17.06
C LEU A 4 25.54 29.35 17.83
N VAL A 5 26.12 28.36 18.52
CA VAL A 5 25.40 27.40 19.37
C VAL A 5 25.01 28.02 20.73
N MET A 6 25.67 29.12 21.14
CA MET A 6 25.40 29.77 22.44
C MET A 6 24.25 30.78 22.38
N THR A 7 23.99 31.39 21.22
CA THR A 7 22.85 32.27 20.96
C THR A 7 21.53 31.50 20.73
N MET A 8 21.57 30.29 20.15
CA MET A 8 20.37 29.42 20.03
C MET A 8 19.92 28.82 21.36
N LYS A 9 20.85 28.51 22.28
CA LYS A 9 20.49 27.99 23.62
C LYS A 9 19.84 29.04 24.53
N HIS A 10 20.14 30.33 24.34
CA HIS A 10 19.48 31.42 25.10
C HIS A 10 18.08 31.75 24.56
N PHE A 11 17.80 31.47 23.28
CA PHE A 11 16.45 31.62 22.73
C PHE A 11 15.50 30.47 23.15
N LEU A 12 16.03 29.26 23.34
CA LEU A 12 15.23 28.10 23.79
C LEU A 12 14.91 28.12 25.29
N ALA A 13 15.69 28.84 26.11
CA ALA A 13 15.50 28.91 27.56
C ALA A 13 14.46 29.96 28.01
N ILE A 14 14.04 30.88 27.13
CA ILE A 14 13.01 31.90 27.42
C ILE A 14 11.58 31.37 27.15
N LEU A 15 11.45 30.20 26.52
CA LEU A 15 10.15 29.56 26.22
C LEU A 15 9.60 28.64 27.32
N LEU A 16 10.29 28.50 28.46
CA LEU A 16 9.91 27.52 29.50
C LEU A 16 9.41 28.12 30.83
N VAL A 17 9.32 29.44 30.97
CA VAL A 17 8.67 30.07 32.14
C VAL A 17 7.99 31.37 31.70
N LEU A 18 6.67 31.33 31.46
CA LEU A 18 5.72 32.43 31.70
C LEU A 18 4.28 31.90 31.52
N PRO A 19 3.33 32.29 32.38
CA PRO A 19 2.01 31.68 32.45
C PRO A 19 1.07 32.18 31.35
N LEU A 20 0.06 31.36 31.05
CA LEU A 20 -1.12 31.70 30.26
C LEU A 20 -1.77 33.01 30.72
N SER A 21 -1.43 34.11 30.07
CA SER A 21 -2.22 35.34 30.10
C SER A 21 -1.60 36.32 29.12
N HIS A 22 -1.95 36.22 27.82
CA HIS A 22 -1.88 37.31 26.83
C HIS A 22 -2.65 36.87 25.56
N PHE A 23 -3.95 36.63 25.72
CA PHE A 23 -4.94 36.63 24.64
C PHE A 23 -5.96 37.72 24.97
N ALA A 24 -5.57 38.97 24.82
CA ALA A 24 -6.44 40.13 24.97
C ALA A 24 -5.82 41.35 24.26
N ALA A 25 -5.67 41.30 22.94
CA ALA A 25 -5.41 42.46 22.09
C ALA A 25 -5.48 42.07 20.60
N ALA A 26 -6.69 41.77 20.13
CA ALA A 26 -7.08 41.84 18.72
C ALA A 26 -8.61 41.99 18.67
N GLN A 27 -9.13 43.01 19.35
CA GLN A 27 -10.51 43.49 19.19
C GLN A 27 -10.44 44.67 18.24
N ASP A 28 -10.62 44.42 16.95
CA ASP A 28 -11.49 45.20 16.09
C ASP A 28 -11.54 44.53 14.71
N GLU A 29 -12.77 44.38 14.20
CA GLU A 29 -13.15 43.69 12.96
C GLU A 29 -13.18 42.15 12.98
N GLY A 30 -13.96 41.60 13.90
CA GLY A 30 -14.45 40.23 13.82
C GLY A 30 -15.54 40.02 14.87
N GLY A 31 -16.81 39.92 14.45
CA GLY A 31 -17.90 39.60 15.36
C GLY A 31 -17.60 38.29 16.09
N GLU A 32 -17.50 38.38 17.42
CA GLU A 32 -17.22 37.27 18.33
C GLU A 32 -18.42 36.30 18.29
N PHE A 33 -18.32 35.26 17.45
CA PHE A 33 -19.26 34.13 17.46
C PHE A 33 -18.78 33.13 18.50
N ASP A 34 -19.20 33.34 19.74
CA ASP A 34 -19.03 32.37 20.82
C ASP A 34 -19.92 31.15 20.55
N PHE A 35 -19.31 30.00 20.25
CA PHE A 35 -19.97 28.69 20.35
C PHE A 35 -19.91 28.24 21.81
N GLY A 36 -20.60 28.99 22.68
CA GLY A 36 -20.65 28.71 24.09
C GLY A 36 -21.05 27.25 24.35
N ASN A 37 -20.43 26.66 25.35
CA ASN A 37 -20.71 25.33 25.88
C ASN A 37 -22.06 25.34 26.63
N ASP A 38 -23.14 25.61 25.90
CA ASP A 38 -24.49 25.66 26.45
C ASP A 38 -25.03 24.23 26.50
N SER A 39 -24.78 23.58 27.63
CA SER A 39 -25.23 22.22 27.97
C SER A 39 -26.71 22.18 28.41
N GLY A 40 -27.52 23.14 27.95
CA GLY A 40 -28.93 23.25 28.29
C GLY A 40 -29.78 23.50 27.07
N PHE A 41 -30.14 22.45 26.32
CA PHE A 41 -31.31 22.48 25.44
C PHE A 41 -32.01 21.12 25.48
N GLU A 42 -33.06 21.04 26.28
CA GLU A 42 -34.23 20.21 25.95
C GLU A 42 -34.84 20.81 24.67
N GLU A 43 -34.66 20.15 23.53
CA GLU A 43 -35.46 20.46 22.34
C GLU A 43 -36.87 19.85 22.51
N PRO A 44 -37.94 20.57 22.11
CA PRO A 44 -39.28 20.03 22.16
C PRO A 44 -39.41 18.93 21.11
N VAL A 45 -39.73 17.72 21.56
CA VAL A 45 -40.06 16.60 20.69
C VAL A 45 -41.33 16.95 19.92
N ASP A 46 -41.20 17.17 18.63
CA ASP A 46 -42.32 17.30 17.70
C ASP A 46 -42.98 15.91 17.59
N ASN A 47 -44.12 15.75 18.29
CA ASN A 47 -44.86 14.49 18.42
C ASN A 47 -45.63 14.14 17.13
N ASN A 48 -44.94 13.92 16.02
CA ASN A 48 -45.62 13.52 14.79
C ASN A 48 -44.88 12.53 13.88
N ASP A 49 -44.01 11.68 14.44
CA ASP A 49 -43.50 10.47 13.78
C ASP A 49 -44.08 9.21 14.43
N ALA A 50 -45.38 9.00 14.27
CA ALA A 50 -46.10 7.80 14.71
C ALA A 50 -45.91 6.58 13.80
N ALA A 51 -44.84 6.52 13.02
CA ALA A 51 -44.63 5.45 12.05
C ALA A 51 -43.16 5.02 12.00
N LEU A 52 -42.63 4.45 13.09
CA LEU A 52 -41.42 3.61 13.11
C LEU A 52 -41.25 2.86 14.45
N THR A 53 -42.34 2.54 15.15
CA THR A 53 -42.32 1.62 16.30
C THR A 53 -42.51 0.19 15.79
N GLY A 54 -41.43 -0.60 15.82
CA GLY A 54 -41.50 -2.04 15.60
C GLY A 54 -42.18 -2.72 16.78
N GLU A 55 -43.51 -2.64 16.85
CA GLU A 55 -44.29 -3.37 17.85
C GLU A 55 -44.38 -4.85 17.48
N LEU A 56 -44.11 -5.72 18.47
CA LEU A 56 -44.34 -7.16 18.38
C LEU A 56 -45.84 -7.44 18.25
N LYS A 57 -46.25 -8.09 17.16
CA LYS A 57 -47.61 -8.65 17.02
C LYS A 57 -47.84 -9.73 18.08
N SER A 58 -48.78 -9.49 18.98
CA SER A 58 -49.20 -10.45 20.01
C SER A 58 -50.03 -11.59 19.39
N GLY A 59 -49.48 -12.80 19.39
CA GLY A 59 -50.25 -14.04 19.24
C GLY A 59 -50.73 -14.52 20.61
N ALA A 60 -52.05 -14.65 20.77
CA ALA A 60 -52.67 -15.14 22.00
C ALA A 60 -52.65 -16.68 22.08
N GLY A 61 -52.32 -17.20 23.27
CA GLY A 61 -52.81 -18.50 23.74
C GLY A 61 -51.75 -19.42 24.35
N GLY A 62 -51.74 -19.55 25.68
CA GLY A 62 -51.10 -20.66 26.39
C GLY A 62 -50.40 -20.25 27.68
N THR A 63 -51.08 -20.47 28.81
CA THR A 63 -50.71 -20.09 30.18
C THR A 63 -49.59 -20.93 30.79
N GLU A 64 -48.50 -20.28 31.20
CA GLU A 64 -47.67 -20.64 32.36
C GLU A 64 -47.38 -19.35 33.16
N PRO A 65 -47.38 -19.36 34.50
CA PRO A 65 -47.11 -18.17 35.28
C PRO A 65 -45.62 -17.84 35.18
N GLU A 66 -45.27 -16.76 34.48
CA GLU A 66 -43.92 -16.20 34.50
C GLU A 66 -43.55 -15.85 35.95
N THR A 67 -42.67 -16.66 36.54
CA THR A 67 -42.04 -16.38 37.82
C THR A 67 -41.35 -15.01 37.70
N ARG A 68 -41.89 -13.97 38.35
CA ARG A 68 -41.22 -12.67 38.43
C ARG A 68 -39.85 -12.91 39.04
N LEU A 69 -38.80 -12.65 38.26
CA LEU A 69 -37.44 -12.58 38.75
C LEU A 69 -37.43 -11.49 39.83
N THR A 70 -37.27 -11.89 41.09
CA THR A 70 -37.14 -10.96 42.21
C THR A 70 -35.70 -11.01 42.70
N ASP A 71 -35.06 -9.86 42.78
CA ASP A 71 -33.73 -9.73 43.34
C ASP A 71 -33.75 -9.15 44.76
N SER A 72 -32.69 -9.37 45.54
CA SER A 72 -32.53 -8.72 46.84
C SER A 72 -32.24 -7.22 46.75
N ASP A 73 -31.71 -6.73 45.63
CA ASP A 73 -31.41 -5.31 45.44
C ASP A 73 -32.66 -4.55 44.93
N PRO A 74 -33.15 -3.53 45.67
CA PRO A 74 -34.31 -2.73 45.24
C PRO A 74 -34.09 -2.00 43.91
N ALA A 75 -32.86 -1.60 43.56
CA ALA A 75 -32.54 -0.94 42.31
C ALA A 75 -32.61 -1.91 41.11
N VAL A 76 -32.23 -3.17 41.31
CA VAL A 76 -32.38 -4.23 40.28
C VAL A 76 -33.86 -4.51 40.03
N ASN A 77 -34.67 -4.59 41.09
CA ASN A 77 -36.12 -4.79 40.96
C ASN A 77 -36.82 -3.64 40.23
N GLU A 78 -36.34 -2.40 40.38
CA GLU A 78 -36.87 -1.25 39.65
C GLU A 78 -36.68 -1.39 38.14
N ILE A 79 -35.52 -1.87 37.69
CA ILE A 79 -35.25 -2.13 36.25
C ILE A 79 -36.10 -3.31 35.74
N LEU A 80 -36.27 -4.35 36.56
CA LEU A 80 -37.11 -5.49 36.20
C LEU A 80 -38.59 -5.09 36.08
N LEU A 81 -39.06 -4.16 36.92
CA LEU A 81 -40.43 -3.60 36.85
C LEU A 81 -40.61 -2.63 35.68
N ALA A 82 -39.57 -1.89 35.30
CA ALA A 82 -39.60 -0.94 34.18
C ALA A 82 -39.70 -1.63 32.81
N GLU A 83 -39.33 -2.92 32.72
CA GLU A 83 -39.36 -3.73 31.49
C GLU A 83 -38.81 -3.00 30.24
N PRO A 84 -37.52 -2.60 30.24
CA PRO A 84 -36.95 -1.84 29.15
C PRO A 84 -37.04 -2.62 27.82
N LYS A 85 -37.58 -1.98 26.79
CA LYS A 85 -37.90 -2.59 25.48
C LYS A 85 -37.21 -1.89 24.32
N THR A 86 -36.97 -0.58 24.43
CA THR A 86 -36.27 0.16 23.38
C THR A 86 -34.76 -0.02 23.49
N ALA A 87 -34.05 0.15 22.37
CA ALA A 87 -32.60 -0.01 22.34
C ALA A 87 -31.87 0.92 23.34
N ASP A 88 -32.35 2.16 23.51
CA ASP A 88 -31.73 3.13 24.43
C ASP A 88 -32.04 2.82 25.90
N GLU A 89 -33.24 2.32 26.21
CA GLU A 89 -33.58 1.81 27.54
C GLU A 89 -32.76 0.58 27.89
N LEU A 90 -32.59 -0.36 26.94
CA LEU A 90 -31.78 -1.56 27.12
C LEU A 90 -30.31 -1.21 27.39
N VAL A 91 -29.71 -0.28 26.64
CA VAL A 91 -28.33 0.17 26.89
C VAL A 91 -28.18 0.80 28.28
N ARG A 92 -29.13 1.63 28.71
CA ARG A 92 -29.11 2.22 30.06
C ARG A 92 -29.28 1.15 31.15
N ALA A 93 -30.18 0.21 30.94
CA ALA A 93 -30.40 -0.90 31.88
C ALA A 93 -29.15 -1.78 32.03
N ILE A 94 -28.45 -2.08 30.93
CA ILE A 94 -27.20 -2.83 30.95
C ILE A 94 -26.10 -2.07 31.73
N ASP A 95 -25.95 -0.76 31.51
CA ASP A 95 -24.97 0.08 32.22
C ASP A 95 -25.24 0.06 33.73
N VAL A 96 -26.50 0.23 34.15
CA VAL A 96 -26.87 0.21 35.57
C VAL A 96 -26.72 -1.18 36.19
N LEU A 97 -27.21 -2.25 35.55
CA LEU A 97 -27.09 -3.62 36.08
C LEU A 97 -25.63 -4.05 36.22
N SER A 98 -24.77 -3.66 35.28
CA SER A 98 -23.34 -3.94 35.35
C SER A 98 -22.66 -3.17 36.49
N SER A 99 -23.10 -1.93 36.76
CA SER A 99 -22.61 -1.16 37.91
C SER A 99 -23.02 -1.74 39.27
N LEU A 100 -24.09 -2.56 39.30
CA LEU A 100 -24.58 -3.29 40.47
C LEU A 100 -24.04 -4.73 40.56
N ASP A 101 -23.01 -5.08 39.78
CA ASP A 101 -22.40 -6.42 39.72
C ASP A 101 -23.37 -7.54 39.26
N ARG A 102 -24.49 -7.17 38.63
CA ARG A 102 -25.49 -8.09 38.06
C ARG A 102 -25.27 -8.38 36.59
N HIS A 103 -24.07 -8.88 36.31
CA HIS A 103 -23.60 -9.23 34.96
C HIS A 103 -24.46 -10.31 34.28
N ASP A 104 -25.09 -11.18 35.05
CA ASP A 104 -26.02 -12.21 34.59
C ASP A 104 -27.29 -11.62 33.96
N LEU A 105 -27.90 -10.62 34.60
CA LEU A 105 -29.05 -9.89 34.07
C LEU A 105 -28.64 -8.93 32.94
N ALA A 106 -27.52 -8.24 33.11
CA ALA A 106 -26.96 -7.38 32.06
C ALA A 106 -26.74 -8.14 30.75
N LYS A 107 -26.28 -9.40 30.82
CA LYS A 107 -26.14 -10.27 29.66
C LYS A 107 -27.47 -10.60 29.00
N GLN A 108 -28.53 -10.87 29.77
CA GLN A 108 -29.87 -11.12 29.21
C GLN A 108 -30.42 -9.89 28.49
N TYR A 109 -30.21 -8.69 29.04
CA TYR A 109 -30.61 -7.46 28.37
C TYR A 109 -29.75 -7.13 27.15
N LEU A 110 -28.47 -7.50 27.16
CA LEU A 110 -27.61 -7.44 25.96
C LEU A 110 -28.11 -8.39 24.87
N ASP A 111 -28.48 -9.62 25.21
CA ASP A 111 -29.05 -10.57 24.25
C ASP A 111 -30.37 -10.06 23.64
N LYS A 112 -31.23 -9.42 24.46
CA LYS A 112 -32.43 -8.71 23.98
C LYS A 112 -32.10 -7.56 23.03
N LEU A 113 -31.07 -6.77 23.34
CA LEU A 113 -30.60 -5.67 22.51
C LEU A 113 -30.08 -6.15 21.15
N ILE A 114 -29.33 -7.26 21.12
CA ILE A 114 -28.85 -7.88 19.88
C ILE A 114 -30.01 -8.46 19.06
N ALA A 115 -31.01 -9.05 19.73
CA ALA A 115 -32.19 -9.60 19.07
C ALA A 115 -33.04 -8.56 18.33
N LEU A 116 -32.90 -7.25 18.65
CA LEU A 116 -33.55 -6.16 17.91
C LEU A 116 -33.01 -5.98 16.48
N GLN A 117 -31.83 -6.55 16.16
CA GLN A 117 -31.20 -6.48 14.83
C GLN A 117 -31.22 -5.07 14.22
N LEU A 118 -30.75 -4.09 15.00
CA LEU A 118 -30.73 -2.69 14.57
C LEU A 118 -29.94 -2.52 13.27
N ASP A 119 -30.54 -1.84 12.29
CA ASP A 119 -29.82 -1.42 11.10
C ASP A 119 -28.86 -0.26 11.41
N LYS A 120 -28.03 0.12 10.42
CA LYS A 120 -27.03 1.19 10.57
C LYS A 120 -27.66 2.52 11.00
N THR A 121 -28.82 2.86 10.47
CA THR A 121 -29.51 4.12 10.78
C THR A 121 -30.03 4.12 12.22
N ALA A 122 -30.63 3.01 12.64
CA ALA A 122 -31.11 2.80 14.00
C ALA A 122 -29.96 2.82 15.01
N MET A 123 -28.81 2.23 14.68
CA MET A 123 -27.59 2.30 15.49
C MET A 123 -27.04 3.74 15.61
N ALA A 124 -26.99 4.50 14.52
CA ALA A 124 -26.57 5.89 14.55
C ALA A 124 -27.54 6.76 15.39
N ASN A 125 -28.84 6.49 15.31
CA ASN A 125 -29.86 7.17 16.12
C ASN A 125 -29.77 6.80 17.59
N LEU A 126 -29.49 5.52 17.90
CA LEU A 126 -29.19 5.06 19.25
C LEU A 126 -28.00 5.82 19.82
N HIS A 127 -26.90 5.92 19.06
CA HIS A 127 -25.71 6.68 19.45
C HIS A 127 -26.04 8.14 19.81
N ARG A 128 -26.87 8.82 19.01
CA ARG A 128 -27.30 10.21 19.30
C ARG A 128 -28.03 10.33 20.64
N ARG A 129 -28.80 9.32 21.04
CA ARG A 129 -29.59 9.31 22.30
C ARG A 129 -28.77 8.91 23.53
N VAL A 130 -27.87 7.92 23.41
CA VAL A 130 -27.12 7.37 24.56
C VAL A 130 -25.70 7.94 24.71
N GLY A 131 -25.15 8.49 23.63
CA GLY A 131 -23.80 9.06 23.58
C GLY A 131 -22.66 8.03 23.53
N SER A 132 -21.48 8.48 23.11
CA SER A 132 -20.28 7.63 23.00
C SER A 132 -19.83 7.07 24.35
N GLY A 133 -20.03 7.82 25.44
CA GLY A 133 -19.57 7.44 26.77
C GLY A 133 -20.20 6.15 27.29
N ALA A 134 -21.51 5.98 27.09
CA ALA A 134 -22.22 4.76 27.48
C ALA A 134 -21.72 3.53 26.71
N LEU A 135 -21.50 3.68 25.39
CA LEU A 135 -21.00 2.59 24.53
C LEU A 135 -19.55 2.20 24.86
N ILE A 136 -18.70 3.18 25.17
CA ILE A 136 -17.31 2.93 25.58
C ILE A 136 -17.29 2.19 26.92
N ARG A 137 -18.11 2.60 27.90
CA ARG A 137 -18.23 1.86 29.18
C ARG A 137 -18.72 0.44 28.95
N LEU A 138 -19.76 0.26 28.15
CA LEU A 138 -20.29 -1.05 27.78
C LEU A 138 -19.19 -1.97 27.21
N SER A 139 -18.35 -1.48 26.30
CA SER A 139 -17.26 -2.27 25.70
C SER A 139 -16.15 -2.70 26.67
N ARG A 140 -16.07 -2.08 27.85
CA ARG A 140 -15.02 -2.33 28.86
C ARG A 140 -15.40 -3.38 29.89
N ILE A 141 -16.64 -3.87 29.89
CA ILE A 141 -17.13 -4.88 30.83
C ILE A 141 -16.67 -6.27 30.33
N SER A 142 -15.75 -6.91 31.05
CA SER A 142 -15.13 -8.18 30.67
C SER A 142 -16.14 -9.32 30.51
N GLU A 143 -17.16 -9.33 31.36
CA GLU A 143 -18.17 -10.38 31.50
C GLU A 143 -19.16 -10.40 30.33
N LEU A 144 -19.27 -9.28 29.61
CA LEU A 144 -20.17 -9.11 28.47
C LEU A 144 -19.43 -9.19 27.11
N ASN A 145 -18.11 -9.33 27.13
CA ASN A 145 -17.29 -9.42 25.93
C ASN A 145 -17.18 -10.86 25.38
N PRO A 146 -17.09 -11.03 24.05
CA PRO A 146 -16.87 -10.01 23.02
C PRO A 146 -18.13 -9.26 22.55
N THR A 147 -19.33 -9.76 22.84
CA THR A 147 -20.60 -9.26 22.28
C THR A 147 -20.83 -7.76 22.53
N ALA A 148 -20.62 -7.29 23.76
CA ALA A 148 -20.78 -5.88 24.11
C ALA A 148 -19.81 -4.97 23.36
N LYS A 149 -18.54 -5.40 23.23
CA LYS A 149 -17.51 -4.70 22.46
C LYS A 149 -17.87 -4.62 20.97
N ASP A 150 -18.33 -5.72 20.37
CA ASP A 150 -18.70 -5.76 18.96
C ASP A 150 -19.90 -4.86 18.67
N PHE A 151 -20.92 -4.88 19.53
CA PHE A 151 -22.09 -4.00 19.42
C PHE A 151 -21.72 -2.52 19.57
N ALA A 152 -20.92 -2.18 20.58
CA ALA A 152 -20.46 -0.81 20.80
C ALA A 152 -19.62 -0.31 19.62
N ALA A 153 -18.71 -1.14 19.10
CA ALA A 153 -17.91 -0.82 17.93
C ALA A 153 -18.77 -0.62 16.68
N ALA A 154 -19.73 -1.50 16.42
CA ALA A 154 -20.66 -1.38 15.30
C ALA A 154 -21.51 -0.11 15.39
N THR A 155 -22.00 0.23 16.60
CA THR A 155 -22.83 1.41 16.83
C THR A 155 -22.05 2.71 16.66
N LEU A 156 -20.83 2.79 17.19
CA LEU A 156 -19.93 3.93 16.99
C LEU A 156 -19.55 4.10 15.51
N LYS A 157 -19.28 2.99 14.81
CA LYS A 157 -18.97 2.98 13.38
C LYS A 157 -20.14 3.49 12.55
N ALA A 158 -21.35 2.97 12.78
CA ALA A 158 -22.56 3.40 12.08
C ALA A 158 -22.86 4.89 12.31
N ALA A 159 -22.64 5.39 13.53
CA ALA A 159 -22.77 6.80 13.84
C ALA A 159 -21.75 7.69 13.11
N SER A 160 -20.50 7.23 12.96
CA SER A 160 -19.48 7.94 12.17
C SER A 160 -19.84 7.94 10.68
N GLU A 161 -20.17 6.77 10.13
CA GLU A 161 -20.53 6.60 8.70
C GLU A 161 -21.70 7.51 8.31
N LEU A 162 -22.75 7.61 9.15
CA LEU A 162 -23.88 8.50 8.87
C LEU A 162 -23.49 9.99 9.00
N ARG A 163 -22.63 10.32 9.95
CA ARG A 163 -22.21 11.71 10.16
C ARG A 163 -21.35 12.23 9.02
N GLU A 164 -20.51 11.36 8.47
CA GLU A 164 -19.57 11.64 7.38
C GLU A 164 -20.19 11.43 5.99
N ASP A 165 -21.46 11.01 5.90
CA ASP A 165 -22.15 10.75 4.63
C ASP A 165 -22.12 12.01 3.73
N PRO A 166 -21.46 11.94 2.56
CA PRO A 166 -21.33 13.08 1.64
C PRO A 166 -22.68 13.67 1.21
N LYS A 167 -23.72 12.84 1.05
CA LYS A 167 -25.06 13.32 0.65
C LYS A 167 -25.71 14.13 1.75
N ARG A 168 -25.62 13.64 2.99
CA ARG A 168 -26.12 14.36 4.18
C ARG A 168 -25.37 15.67 4.35
N LEU A 169 -24.05 15.67 4.25
CA LEU A 169 -23.23 16.87 4.42
C LEU A 169 -23.52 17.92 3.35
N THR A 170 -23.71 17.51 2.09
CA THR A 170 -24.14 18.41 1.01
C THR A 170 -25.50 19.03 1.33
N SER A 171 -26.47 18.23 1.76
CA SER A 171 -27.79 18.74 2.15
C SER A 171 -27.73 19.72 3.33
N LEU A 172 -26.88 19.47 4.33
CA LEU A 172 -26.69 20.40 5.45
C LEU A 172 -26.14 21.74 4.98
N VAL A 173 -25.22 21.75 4.00
CA VAL A 173 -24.69 22.98 3.41
C VAL A 173 -25.78 23.73 2.66
N GLU A 174 -26.58 23.05 1.83
CA GLU A 174 -27.71 23.66 1.10
C GLU A 174 -28.76 24.26 2.06
N GLN A 175 -29.11 23.53 3.12
CA GLN A 175 -30.01 24.02 4.16
C GLN A 175 -29.42 25.24 4.88
N THR A 176 -28.10 25.27 5.10
CA THR A 176 -27.43 26.43 5.71
C THR A 176 -27.57 27.67 4.84
N GLN A 177 -27.58 27.53 3.51
CA GLN A 177 -27.74 28.66 2.58
C GLN A 177 -29.12 29.33 2.71
N SER A 178 -30.18 28.54 2.89
CA SER A 178 -31.58 29.01 2.94
C SER A 178 -32.11 29.29 4.35
N ALA A 179 -31.45 28.79 5.39
CA ALA A 179 -31.88 28.96 6.78
C ALA A 179 -31.78 30.42 7.28
N ASP A 180 -32.52 30.70 8.35
CA ASP A 180 -32.42 31.92 9.13
C ASP A 180 -31.15 31.92 10.02
N LEU A 181 -30.93 33.00 10.78
CA LEU A 181 -29.73 33.15 11.62
C LEU A 181 -29.54 31.99 12.61
N SER A 182 -30.61 31.58 13.30
CA SER A 182 -30.58 30.50 14.28
C SER A 182 -30.37 29.14 13.63
N GLY A 183 -31.06 28.87 12.51
CA GLY A 183 -30.89 27.65 11.72
C GLY A 183 -29.47 27.50 11.17
N ARG A 184 -28.86 28.59 10.66
CA ARG A 184 -27.47 28.61 10.19
C ARG A 184 -26.48 28.20 11.28
N ARG A 185 -26.63 28.73 12.49
CA ARG A 185 -25.76 28.37 13.64
C ARG A 185 -25.88 26.90 14.02
N ARG A 186 -27.10 26.37 14.07
CA ARG A 186 -27.35 24.95 14.38
C ARG A 186 -26.72 24.04 13.34
N LEU A 187 -26.98 24.28 12.05
CA LEU A 187 -26.45 23.47 10.95
C LEU A 187 -24.93 23.54 10.86
N ALA A 188 -24.33 24.71 11.12
CA ALA A 188 -22.88 24.85 11.20
C ALA A 188 -22.25 23.98 12.30
N ARG A 189 -22.90 23.82 13.46
CA ARG A 189 -22.43 22.91 14.52
C ARG A 189 -22.48 21.44 14.10
N GLU A 190 -23.52 21.04 13.36
CA GLU A 190 -23.61 19.68 12.82
C GLU A 190 -22.49 19.39 11.81
N LEU A 191 -22.17 20.39 10.98
CA LEU A 191 -21.04 20.31 10.05
C LEU A 191 -19.69 20.23 10.79
N VAL A 192 -19.50 20.99 11.87
CA VAL A 192 -18.31 20.88 12.73
C VAL A 192 -18.18 19.49 13.34
N ALA A 193 -19.28 18.90 13.82
CA ALA A 193 -19.26 17.57 14.43
C ALA A 193 -18.85 16.45 13.45
N ALA A 194 -19.01 16.69 12.14
CA ALA A 194 -18.56 15.79 11.07
C ALA A 194 -17.07 15.92 10.73
N GLY A 195 -16.37 16.93 11.26
CA GLY A 195 -14.91 17.04 11.14
C GLY A 195 -14.42 17.20 9.69
N PRO A 196 -13.27 16.59 9.32
CA PRO A 196 -12.66 16.73 7.99
C PRO A 196 -13.58 16.39 6.82
N ALA A 197 -14.52 15.45 6.99
CA ALA A 197 -15.45 15.04 5.94
C ALA A 197 -16.35 16.20 5.48
N ALA A 198 -16.65 17.16 6.36
CA ALA A 198 -17.46 18.32 6.03
C ALA A 198 -16.71 19.39 5.21
N VAL A 199 -15.38 19.37 5.19
CA VAL A 199 -14.58 20.44 4.58
C VAL A 199 -14.85 20.57 3.07
N ALA A 200 -14.97 19.44 2.35
CA ALA A 200 -15.22 19.47 0.92
C ALA A 200 -16.62 20.00 0.55
N PRO A 201 -17.72 19.50 1.13
CA PRO A 201 -19.05 20.09 0.93
C PRO A 201 -19.12 21.58 1.32
N ILE A 202 -18.54 21.94 2.46
CA ILE A 202 -18.54 23.34 2.91
C ILE A 202 -17.81 24.25 1.92
N LEU A 203 -16.61 23.85 1.47
CA LEU A 203 -15.83 24.66 0.55
C LEU A 203 -16.53 24.81 -0.79
N LYS A 204 -17.13 23.74 -1.33
CA LYS A 204 -17.92 23.81 -2.57
C LYS A 204 -19.06 24.83 -2.44
N GLY A 205 -19.83 24.78 -1.35
CA GLY A 205 -20.89 25.77 -1.10
C GLY A 205 -20.37 27.20 -0.93
N VAL A 206 -19.23 27.40 -0.26
CA VAL A 206 -18.59 28.74 -0.14
C VAL A 206 -18.04 29.24 -1.48
N ALA A 207 -17.56 28.35 -2.35
CA ALA A 207 -17.05 28.70 -3.67
C ALA A 207 -18.17 29.10 -4.63
N GLU A 208 -19.35 28.47 -4.52
CA GLU A 208 -20.54 28.79 -5.30
C GLU A 208 -21.17 30.13 -4.89
N ASN A 209 -21.24 30.41 -3.58
CA ASN A 209 -21.81 31.66 -3.06
C ASN A 209 -20.87 32.36 -2.05
N PRO A 210 -19.76 32.97 -2.51
CA PRO A 210 -18.72 33.51 -1.63
C PRO A 210 -19.17 34.71 -0.78
N ASN A 211 -20.21 35.41 -1.20
CA ASN A 211 -20.74 36.61 -0.54
C ASN A 211 -22.13 36.38 0.08
N GLY A 212 -22.63 35.14 0.09
CA GLY A 212 -23.92 34.81 0.68
C GLY A 212 -23.89 34.87 2.21
N ASP A 213 -25.05 35.11 2.82
CA ASP A 213 -25.18 35.22 4.28
C ASP A 213 -24.71 33.98 5.05
N ALA A 214 -24.72 32.80 4.41
CA ALA A 214 -24.24 31.55 4.99
C ALA A 214 -22.71 31.42 4.98
N ALA A 215 -22.01 32.14 4.10
CA ALA A 215 -20.57 32.00 3.91
C ALA A 215 -19.74 32.26 5.18
N PRO A 216 -20.04 33.26 6.04
CA PRO A 216 -19.35 33.45 7.31
C PRO A 216 -19.48 32.24 8.25
N TYR A 217 -20.67 31.64 8.34
CA TYR A 217 -20.92 30.47 9.20
C TYR A 217 -20.17 29.23 8.72
N LEU A 218 -20.19 29.00 7.40
CA LEU A 218 -19.48 27.91 6.74
C LEU A 218 -17.95 28.04 6.89
N ARG A 219 -17.38 29.24 6.70
CA ARG A 219 -15.94 29.51 6.94
C ARG A 219 -15.56 29.33 8.40
N THR A 220 -16.42 29.77 9.32
CA THR A 220 -16.20 29.61 10.75
C THR A 220 -16.25 28.13 11.13
N ALA A 221 -17.18 27.34 10.58
CA ALA A 221 -17.23 25.90 10.80
C ALA A 221 -15.92 25.20 10.43
N ILE A 222 -15.33 25.51 9.26
CA ILE A 222 -14.01 25.00 8.87
C ILE A 222 -12.91 25.43 9.85
N SER A 223 -12.98 26.67 10.35
CA SER A 223 -12.00 27.19 11.30
C SER A 223 -12.08 26.50 12.65
N VAL A 224 -13.28 26.14 13.10
CA VAL A 224 -13.50 25.36 14.35
C VAL A 224 -13.07 23.90 14.17
N ILE A 225 -13.23 23.32 12.98
CA ILE A 225 -12.64 22.00 12.67
C ILE A 225 -11.12 22.05 12.88
N GLY A 226 -10.47 23.16 12.53
CA GLY A 226 -9.08 23.43 12.89
C GLY A 226 -8.05 22.71 12.02
N GLN A 227 -6.95 22.24 12.62
CA GLN A 227 -5.83 21.62 11.89
C GLN A 227 -6.24 20.48 10.94
N PRO A 228 -7.17 19.58 11.30
CA PRO A 228 -7.65 18.53 10.39
C PRO A 228 -8.26 19.04 9.06
N ALA A 229 -8.66 20.32 8.96
CA ALA A 229 -9.15 20.91 7.72
C ALA A 229 -8.03 21.39 6.77
N VAL A 230 -6.80 21.57 7.24
CA VAL A 230 -5.71 22.13 6.42
C VAL A 230 -5.38 21.22 5.23
N GLY A 231 -5.30 19.90 5.44
CA GLY A 231 -5.00 18.94 4.38
C GLY A 231 -6.00 18.99 3.21
N PRO A 232 -7.32 18.80 3.45
CA PRO A 232 -8.32 18.91 2.40
C PRO A 232 -8.30 20.27 1.69
N LEU A 233 -8.11 21.37 2.43
CA LEU A 233 -8.02 22.72 1.86
C LEU A 233 -6.79 22.90 0.96
N VAL A 234 -5.64 22.36 1.35
CA VAL A 234 -4.43 22.34 0.50
C VAL A 234 -4.70 21.56 -0.79
N ALA A 235 -5.38 20.42 -0.71
CA ALA A 235 -5.76 19.66 -1.92
C ALA A 235 -6.71 20.44 -2.84
N PHE A 236 -7.63 21.26 -2.31
CA PHE A 236 -8.47 22.13 -3.15
C PHE A 236 -7.70 23.20 -3.94
N LEU A 237 -6.45 23.52 -3.56
CA LEU A 237 -5.61 24.42 -4.36
C LEU A 237 -5.21 23.80 -5.71
N ASP A 238 -5.31 22.47 -5.86
CA ASP A 238 -5.09 21.77 -7.14
C ASP A 238 -6.40 21.58 -7.94
N SER A 239 -7.54 22.11 -7.47
CA SER A 239 -8.82 22.00 -8.19
C SER A 239 -8.79 22.71 -9.55
N PRO A 240 -9.42 22.14 -10.60
CA PRO A 240 -9.54 22.81 -11.89
C PRO A 240 -10.42 24.06 -11.82
N ARG A 241 -11.30 24.20 -10.82
CA ARG A 241 -12.20 25.35 -10.67
C ARG A 241 -11.52 26.47 -9.87
N GLU A 242 -11.30 27.61 -10.52
CA GLU A 242 -10.67 28.79 -9.89
C GLU A 242 -11.43 29.28 -8.65
N SER A 243 -12.77 29.24 -8.66
CA SER A 243 -13.58 29.62 -7.51
C SER A 243 -13.28 28.77 -6.26
N GLN A 244 -12.97 27.48 -6.44
CA GLN A 244 -12.60 26.57 -5.36
C GLN A 244 -11.19 26.85 -4.86
N ARG A 245 -10.21 27.06 -5.76
CA ARG A 245 -8.84 27.45 -5.39
C ARG A 245 -8.84 28.75 -4.59
N ASN A 246 -9.60 29.74 -5.03
CA ASN A 246 -9.72 31.04 -4.37
C ASN A 246 -10.41 30.94 -3.00
N ALA A 247 -11.45 30.11 -2.87
CA ALA A 247 -12.10 29.85 -1.59
C ALA A 247 -11.15 29.14 -0.60
N ALA A 248 -10.43 28.11 -1.06
CA ALA A 248 -9.43 27.39 -0.28
C ALA A 248 -8.35 28.34 0.24
N ALA A 249 -7.76 29.15 -0.64
CA ALA A 249 -6.71 30.10 -0.29
C ALA A 249 -7.17 31.08 0.80
N ARG A 250 -8.36 31.66 0.64
CA ARG A 250 -8.91 32.60 1.63
C ARG A 250 -9.14 31.96 2.99
N ILE A 251 -9.64 30.72 3.02
CA ILE A 251 -9.89 29.98 4.27
C ILE A 251 -8.57 29.62 4.95
N LEU A 252 -7.58 29.12 4.20
CA LEU A 252 -6.23 28.82 4.72
C LEU A 252 -5.57 30.06 5.33
N GLY A 253 -5.72 31.21 4.66
CA GLY A 253 -5.26 32.50 5.17
C GLY A 253 -5.97 32.95 6.45
N PHE A 254 -7.29 32.72 6.54
CA PHE A 254 -8.06 33.02 7.76
C PHE A 254 -7.64 32.13 8.94
N MET A 255 -7.36 30.86 8.67
CA MET A 255 -6.85 29.90 9.66
C MET A 255 -5.40 30.15 10.08
N LYS A 256 -4.68 31.04 9.39
CA LYS A 256 -3.24 31.33 9.61
C LYS A 256 -2.37 30.07 9.59
N SER A 257 -2.61 29.17 8.63
CA SER A 257 -1.86 27.92 8.52
C SER A 257 -0.52 28.11 7.83
N ASP A 258 0.59 28.11 8.58
CA ASP A 258 1.95 28.20 8.03
C ASP A 258 2.26 27.07 7.05
N ARG A 259 1.71 25.87 7.30
CA ARG A 259 1.89 24.69 6.43
C ARG A 259 1.32 24.89 5.03
N ALA A 260 0.41 25.84 4.85
CA ALA A 260 -0.20 26.12 3.56
C ALA A 260 0.64 27.05 2.67
N ILE A 261 1.59 27.80 3.24
CA ILE A 261 2.41 28.79 2.49
C ILE A 261 3.02 28.20 1.21
N PRO A 262 3.71 27.05 1.21
CA PRO A 262 4.37 26.56 0.00
C PRO A 262 3.38 26.06 -1.06
N PHE A 263 2.14 25.72 -0.69
CA PHE A 263 1.09 25.35 -1.63
C PHE A 263 0.37 26.59 -2.18
N LEU A 264 0.17 27.62 -1.36
CA LEU A 264 -0.35 28.92 -1.78
C LEU A 264 0.62 29.65 -2.73
N ALA A 265 1.92 29.38 -2.62
CA ALA A 265 2.93 29.95 -3.50
C ALA A 265 2.61 29.70 -4.97
N ARG A 266 2.08 28.52 -5.33
CA ARG A 266 1.70 28.16 -6.71
C ARG A 266 0.78 29.18 -7.35
N GLY A 267 -0.35 29.50 -6.71
CA GLY A 267 -1.31 30.48 -7.23
C GLY A 267 -0.78 31.92 -7.27
N TYR A 268 0.30 32.20 -6.53
CA TYR A 268 0.94 33.52 -6.55
C TYR A 268 2.00 33.66 -7.65
N VAL A 269 2.84 32.64 -7.84
CA VAL A 269 4.01 32.69 -8.74
C VAL A 269 3.71 32.17 -10.15
N SER A 270 2.64 31.40 -10.34
CA SER A 270 2.31 30.84 -11.64
C SER A 270 1.90 31.94 -12.64
N PRO A 271 2.39 31.87 -13.89
CA PRO A 271 2.00 32.78 -14.95
C PRO A 271 0.55 32.55 -15.40
N ASP A 272 0.03 31.34 -15.22
CA ASP A 272 -1.32 30.94 -15.63
C ASP A 272 -2.40 31.37 -14.63
N SER A 273 -2.00 31.83 -13.44
CA SER A 273 -2.94 32.33 -12.43
C SER A 273 -3.57 33.65 -12.85
N SER A 274 -4.88 33.74 -12.69
CA SER A 274 -5.63 34.99 -12.86
C SER A 274 -5.19 36.04 -11.82
N ASP A 275 -5.53 37.31 -12.06
CA ASP A 275 -5.31 38.37 -11.07
C ASP A 275 -6.06 38.10 -9.75
N ASP A 276 -7.25 37.52 -9.83
CA ASP A 276 -8.07 37.16 -8.67
C ASP A 276 -7.44 36.02 -7.85
N GLU A 277 -6.91 35.00 -8.52
CA GLU A 277 -6.20 33.88 -7.89
C GLU A 277 -4.91 34.36 -7.22
N ARG A 278 -4.12 35.15 -7.94
CA ARG A 278 -2.89 35.74 -7.40
C ARG A 278 -3.18 36.62 -6.19
N GLN A 279 -4.25 37.42 -6.23
CA GLN A 279 -4.66 38.27 -5.11
C GLN A 279 -5.19 37.46 -3.91
N ALA A 280 -5.92 36.37 -4.16
CA ALA A 280 -6.39 35.46 -3.12
C ALA A 280 -5.21 34.79 -2.40
N ALA A 281 -4.24 34.24 -3.14
CA ALA A 281 -3.01 33.67 -2.61
C ALA A 281 -2.19 34.74 -1.85
N ALA A 282 -2.01 35.93 -2.44
CA ALA A 282 -1.25 37.01 -1.81
C ALA A 282 -1.85 37.46 -0.48
N THR A 283 -3.19 37.57 -0.43
CA THR A 283 -3.92 37.94 0.78
C THR A 283 -3.84 36.85 1.83
N ALA A 284 -3.93 35.57 1.43
CA ALA A 284 -3.79 34.45 2.34
C ALA A 284 -2.40 34.43 2.99
N ILE A 285 -1.35 34.51 2.18
CA ILE A 285 0.04 34.53 2.66
C ILE A 285 0.27 35.73 3.58
N ARG A 286 -0.23 36.93 3.24
CA ARG A 286 -0.12 38.11 4.11
C ARG A 286 -0.81 37.93 5.47
N LYS A 287 -1.95 37.24 5.52
CA LYS A 287 -2.64 36.95 6.78
C LYS A 287 -1.87 35.96 7.66
N ILE A 288 -1.16 35.02 7.03
CA ILE A 288 -0.34 34.01 7.71
C ILE A 288 0.94 34.66 8.23
N THR A 289 1.71 35.33 7.37
CA THR A 289 3.06 35.83 7.69
C THR A 289 3.08 37.24 8.28
N GLY A 290 1.98 37.99 8.16
CA GLY A 290 1.90 39.42 8.50
C GLY A 290 2.56 40.35 7.48
N GLN A 291 3.14 39.82 6.39
CA GLN A 291 3.87 40.60 5.38
C GLN A 291 3.37 40.30 3.97
N SER A 292 3.42 41.29 3.08
CA SER A 292 3.11 41.05 1.67
C SER A 292 4.12 40.05 1.07
N PRO A 293 3.68 39.01 0.34
CA PRO A 293 4.59 38.06 -0.26
C PRO A 293 5.47 38.72 -1.32
N SER A 294 6.70 38.23 -1.43
CA SER A 294 7.57 38.46 -2.59
C SER A 294 7.71 37.17 -3.37
N ALA A 295 7.65 37.26 -4.71
CA ALA A 295 7.85 36.11 -5.58
C ALA A 295 9.21 35.46 -5.34
N SER A 296 10.29 36.25 -5.19
CA SER A 296 11.63 35.72 -4.94
C SER A 296 11.72 34.94 -3.63
N MET A 297 11.19 35.51 -2.53
CA MET A 297 11.22 34.85 -1.22
C MET A 297 10.40 33.56 -1.22
N LEU A 298 9.25 33.54 -1.90
CA LEU A 298 8.43 32.33 -2.01
C LEU A 298 9.10 31.26 -2.87
N VAL A 299 9.76 31.64 -3.96
CA VAL A 299 10.55 30.71 -4.79
C VAL A 299 11.69 30.11 -3.98
N ASP A 300 12.47 30.91 -3.26
CA ASP A 300 13.58 30.42 -2.44
C ASP A 300 13.09 29.51 -1.30
N TYR A 301 12.04 29.91 -0.60
CA TYR A 301 11.41 29.08 0.44
C TYR A 301 10.87 27.76 -0.11
N THR A 302 10.21 27.77 -1.27
CA THR A 302 9.69 26.58 -1.92
C THR A 302 10.82 25.65 -2.38
N ARG A 303 11.94 26.22 -2.85
CA ARG A 303 13.14 25.46 -3.23
C ARG A 303 13.76 24.73 -2.04
N ASP A 304 13.93 25.43 -0.92
CA ASP A 304 14.46 24.82 0.30
C ASP A 304 13.59 23.66 0.77
N LEU A 305 12.26 23.84 0.75
CA LEU A 305 11.31 22.78 1.09
C LEU A 305 11.34 21.61 0.09
N ALA A 306 11.37 21.89 -1.22
CA ALA A 306 11.46 20.86 -2.25
C ALA A 306 12.68 19.97 -2.03
N MET A 307 13.84 20.57 -1.75
CA MET A 307 15.08 19.85 -1.46
C MET A 307 15.01 19.06 -0.16
N VAL A 308 14.48 19.65 0.91
CA VAL A 308 14.26 18.96 2.20
C VAL A 308 13.41 17.70 2.04
N ARG A 309 12.36 17.78 1.22
CA ARG A 309 11.47 16.64 0.93
C ARG A 309 12.12 15.62 0.00
N TYR A 310 12.84 16.07 -1.01
CA TYR A 310 13.60 15.23 -1.93
C TYR A 310 14.67 14.39 -1.21
N GLU A 311 15.32 14.97 -0.20
CA GLU A 311 16.29 14.27 0.68
C GLU A 311 15.62 13.28 1.66
N GLY A 312 14.30 13.12 1.59
CA GLY A 312 13.56 12.14 2.39
C GLY A 312 13.29 12.58 3.83
N ARG A 313 13.35 13.88 4.16
CA ARG A 313 12.97 14.33 5.51
C ARG A 313 11.46 14.21 5.72
N ILE A 314 11.13 13.32 6.65
CA ILE A 314 9.80 12.80 6.94
C ILE A 314 8.89 13.86 7.59
N PRO A 315 7.57 13.89 7.24
CA PRO A 315 6.57 14.63 8.00
C PRO A 315 6.53 14.20 9.49
N THR A 316 6.31 15.13 10.40
CA THR A 316 6.33 14.87 11.86
C THR A 316 5.07 14.21 12.40
N ASP A 317 3.96 14.26 11.65
CA ASP A 317 2.66 13.78 12.11
C ASP A 317 2.40 12.38 11.55
N LEU A 318 2.74 11.37 12.35
CA LEU A 318 2.51 9.97 12.02
C LEU A 318 1.29 9.44 12.78
N ASP A 319 0.53 8.55 12.12
CA ASP A 319 -0.56 7.80 12.75
C ASP A 319 -0.02 6.67 13.66
N VAL A 320 -0.94 5.92 14.26
CA VAL A 320 -0.61 4.80 15.16
C VAL A 320 0.17 3.67 14.48
N ASP A 321 0.10 3.60 13.15
CA ASP A 321 0.80 2.61 12.33
C ASP A 321 2.13 3.17 11.76
N GLY A 322 2.53 4.38 12.20
CA GLY A 322 3.75 5.04 11.75
C GLY A 322 3.66 5.58 10.31
N ARG A 323 2.46 5.70 9.75
CA ARG A 323 2.21 6.22 8.40
C ARG A 323 1.88 7.71 8.46
N ALA A 324 2.12 8.39 7.34
CA ALA A 324 1.79 9.81 7.21
C ALA A 324 0.54 9.96 6.34
N GLU A 325 -0.35 10.85 6.75
CA GLU A 325 -1.55 11.16 5.99
C GLU A 325 -1.32 12.34 5.05
N THR A 326 -1.86 12.22 3.85
CA THR A 326 -1.85 13.30 2.85
C THR A 326 -3.18 13.38 2.13
N TRP A 327 -3.49 14.58 1.64
CA TRP A 327 -4.70 14.83 0.86
C TRP A 327 -4.31 15.20 -0.56
N ILE A 328 -4.97 14.53 -1.51
CA ILE A 328 -4.73 14.70 -2.93
C ILE A 328 -6.07 15.02 -3.59
N TRP A 329 -6.06 15.99 -4.51
CA TRP A 329 -7.20 16.26 -5.35
C TRP A 329 -7.42 15.09 -6.30
N ASP A 330 -8.60 14.47 -6.23
CA ASP A 330 -9.00 13.43 -7.16
C ASP A 330 -9.85 14.04 -8.28
N GLN A 331 -9.41 13.84 -9.52
CA GLN A 331 -10.05 14.44 -10.69
C GLN A 331 -11.38 13.75 -11.02
N ASP A 332 -11.50 12.45 -10.80
CA ASP A 332 -12.70 11.67 -11.13
C ASP A 332 -13.81 11.88 -10.08
N ALA A 333 -13.43 11.95 -8.81
CA ALA A 333 -14.35 12.22 -7.70
C ALA A 333 -14.65 13.73 -7.52
N GLU A 334 -13.94 14.60 -8.23
CA GLU A 334 -13.99 16.06 -8.11
C GLU A 334 -13.91 16.56 -6.64
N GLN A 335 -13.05 15.94 -5.83
CA GLN A 335 -12.90 16.28 -4.41
C GLN A 335 -11.56 15.83 -3.84
N PRO A 336 -11.12 16.41 -2.70
CA PRO A 336 -9.99 15.89 -1.95
C PRO A 336 -10.25 14.47 -1.43
N VAL A 337 -9.29 13.59 -1.66
CA VAL A 337 -9.28 12.23 -1.10
C VAL A 337 -8.10 12.10 -0.14
N ARG A 338 -8.35 11.46 1.00
CA ARG A 338 -7.36 11.18 2.04
C ARG A 338 -6.64 9.89 1.72
N TYR A 339 -5.31 9.95 1.74
CA TYR A 339 -4.44 8.79 1.59
C TYR A 339 -3.54 8.64 2.82
N SER A 340 -3.24 7.40 3.20
CA SER A 340 -2.25 7.07 4.23
C SER A 340 -1.10 6.32 3.56
N PHE A 341 0.08 6.94 3.53
CA PHE A 341 1.26 6.41 2.86
C PHE A 341 2.45 6.29 3.81
N ALA A 342 3.52 5.62 3.38
CA ALA A 342 4.76 5.67 4.14
C ALA A 342 5.26 7.13 4.20
N PRO A 343 5.96 7.54 5.26
CA PRO A 343 6.31 8.95 5.39
C PRO A 343 7.27 9.47 4.29
N VAL A 344 8.11 8.60 3.75
CA VAL A 344 8.95 8.88 2.58
C VAL A 344 8.14 9.10 1.30
N ASP A 345 7.03 8.39 1.15
CA ASP A 345 6.13 8.51 -0.01
C ASP A 345 5.36 9.84 0.04
N VAL A 346 4.94 10.27 1.23
CA VAL A 346 4.34 11.61 1.42
C VAL A 346 5.35 12.70 1.10
N ALA A 347 6.60 12.56 1.56
CA ALA A 347 7.66 13.51 1.22
C ALA A 347 7.90 13.57 -0.31
N GLN A 348 7.88 12.43 -1.01
CA GLN A 348 7.99 12.36 -2.46
C GLN A 348 6.88 13.14 -3.17
N ILE A 349 5.62 12.98 -2.74
CA ILE A 349 4.46 13.69 -3.32
C ILE A 349 4.55 15.20 -3.06
N GLU A 350 4.93 15.61 -1.85
CA GLU A 350 5.14 17.03 -1.52
C GLU A 350 6.28 17.63 -2.35
N ALA A 351 7.41 16.91 -2.48
CA ALA A 351 8.52 17.34 -3.31
C ALA A 351 8.09 17.57 -4.77
N ALA A 352 7.28 16.67 -5.33
CA ALA A 352 6.75 16.82 -6.68
C ALA A 352 5.95 18.13 -6.83
N ARG A 353 5.04 18.43 -5.89
CA ARG A 353 4.26 19.68 -5.90
C ARG A 353 5.12 20.93 -5.78
N HIS A 354 6.17 20.90 -4.96
CA HIS A 354 7.06 22.03 -4.79
C HIS A 354 7.96 22.26 -6.01
N PHE A 355 8.55 21.20 -6.58
CA PHE A 355 9.29 21.34 -7.83
C PHE A 355 8.41 21.79 -9.00
N GLU A 356 7.15 21.38 -9.04
CA GLU A 356 6.17 21.91 -10.01
C GLU A 356 5.97 23.41 -9.86
N THR A 357 5.84 23.87 -8.63
CA THR A 357 5.68 25.30 -8.34
C THR A 357 6.88 26.10 -8.82
N LEU A 358 8.11 25.59 -8.65
CA LEU A 358 9.34 26.23 -9.15
C LEU A 358 9.40 26.25 -10.68
N HIS A 359 8.96 25.16 -11.33
CA HIS A 359 8.88 25.07 -12.79
C HIS A 359 7.92 26.14 -13.34
N LEU A 360 6.71 26.22 -12.78
CA LEU A 360 5.71 27.21 -13.17
C LEU A 360 6.20 28.64 -12.93
N ALA A 361 6.97 28.89 -11.87
CA ALA A 361 7.58 30.20 -11.60
C ALA A 361 8.70 30.60 -12.60
N GLY A 362 9.08 29.73 -13.55
CA GLY A 362 10.15 29.97 -14.50
C GLY A 362 11.55 30.08 -13.86
N SER A 363 11.71 29.58 -12.63
CA SER A 363 12.92 29.75 -11.81
C SER A 363 13.62 28.42 -11.47
N ILE A 364 13.37 27.39 -12.29
CA ILE A 364 13.92 26.04 -12.12
C ILE A 364 15.23 25.89 -12.91
N SER A 365 16.26 25.34 -12.26
CA SER A 365 17.54 24.97 -12.90
C SER A 365 17.45 23.61 -13.60
N GLU A 366 18.41 23.29 -14.46
CA GLU A 366 18.47 21.99 -15.14
C GLU A 366 18.51 20.81 -14.15
N SER A 367 19.29 20.90 -13.07
CA SER A 367 19.33 19.86 -12.03
C SER A 367 17.99 19.70 -11.32
N GLU A 368 17.29 20.80 -11.04
CA GLU A 368 15.97 20.75 -10.40
C GLU A 368 14.90 20.23 -11.36
N GLN A 369 15.01 20.48 -12.66
CA GLN A 369 14.12 19.90 -13.67
C GLN A 369 14.23 18.37 -13.70
N VAL A 370 15.44 17.82 -13.56
CA VAL A 370 15.64 16.36 -13.45
C VAL A 370 14.98 15.84 -12.16
N LYS A 371 15.19 16.49 -11.01
CA LYS A 371 14.55 16.12 -9.73
C LYS A 371 13.02 16.24 -9.77
N ARG A 372 12.49 17.21 -10.51
CA ARG A 372 11.06 17.34 -10.79
C ARG A 372 10.54 16.09 -11.50
N LEU A 373 11.21 15.63 -12.56
CA LEU A 373 10.79 14.40 -13.27
C LEU A 373 10.86 13.16 -12.37
N VAL A 374 11.91 13.03 -11.55
CA VAL A 374 12.02 11.94 -10.55
C VAL A 374 10.86 11.95 -9.57
N THR A 375 10.55 13.13 -9.03
CA THR A 375 9.48 13.30 -8.03
C THR A 375 8.10 13.09 -8.61
N MET A 376 7.83 13.60 -9.81
CA MET A 376 6.60 13.37 -10.57
C MET A 376 6.36 11.88 -10.85
N ALA A 377 7.36 11.19 -11.38
CA ALA A 377 7.26 9.75 -11.66
C ALA A 377 7.03 8.93 -10.39
N GLY A 378 7.69 9.31 -9.29
CA GLY A 378 7.48 8.66 -8.00
C GLY A 378 6.08 8.92 -7.43
N ALA A 379 5.59 10.17 -7.51
CA ALA A 379 4.25 10.52 -7.05
C ALA A 379 3.15 9.77 -7.81
N ALA A 380 3.24 9.72 -9.15
CA ALA A 380 2.33 8.92 -9.98
C ALA A 380 2.35 7.44 -9.58
N THR A 381 3.55 6.88 -9.39
CA THR A 381 3.75 5.49 -8.98
C THR A 381 3.15 5.19 -7.60
N ILE A 382 3.34 6.08 -6.63
CA ILE A 382 2.79 5.92 -5.27
C ILE A 382 1.26 5.97 -5.31
N GLN A 383 0.68 6.94 -6.02
CA GLN A 383 -0.77 7.13 -6.08
C GLN A 383 -1.50 5.98 -6.76
N ASN A 384 -0.95 5.46 -7.86
CA ASN A 384 -1.47 4.28 -8.53
C ASN A 384 -1.24 2.99 -7.71
N GLY A 385 -0.29 3.01 -6.77
CA GLY A 385 0.23 1.85 -6.05
C GLY A 385 1.55 1.40 -6.65
N ILE A 386 2.63 1.41 -5.85
CA ILE A 386 4.01 1.22 -6.31
C ILE A 386 4.25 -0.11 -7.04
N ASP A 387 3.45 -1.12 -6.68
CA ASP A 387 3.53 -2.44 -7.27
C ASP A 387 2.74 -2.53 -8.58
N LEU A 388 1.80 -1.63 -8.87
CA LEU A 388 0.89 -1.75 -10.01
C LEU A 388 1.45 -1.06 -11.28
N PRO A 389 1.10 -1.56 -12.48
CA PRO A 389 1.42 -0.85 -13.72
C PRO A 389 0.69 0.49 -13.76
N LEU A 390 1.39 1.53 -14.21
CA LEU A 390 0.87 2.88 -14.37
C LEU A 390 -0.11 2.93 -15.54
N ASN A 391 -1.39 2.94 -15.18
CA ASN A 391 -2.50 3.06 -16.12
C ASN A 391 -3.31 4.36 -15.90
N SER A 392 -2.94 5.17 -14.91
CA SER A 392 -3.57 6.46 -14.61
C SER A 392 -3.17 7.51 -15.64
N GLU A 393 -4.08 8.42 -15.98
CA GLU A 393 -3.78 9.67 -16.68
C GLU A 393 -3.79 10.84 -15.68
N ASP A 394 -3.23 10.61 -14.50
CA ASP A 394 -3.16 11.63 -13.46
C ASP A 394 -2.21 12.78 -13.86
N ALA A 395 -2.33 13.90 -13.16
CA ALA A 395 -1.56 15.11 -13.46
C ALA A 395 -0.04 14.87 -13.40
N PHE A 396 0.44 14.05 -12.45
CA PHE A 396 1.87 13.74 -12.33
C PHE A 396 2.36 12.93 -13.52
N TRP A 397 1.58 11.92 -13.94
CA TRP A 397 1.94 11.06 -15.05
C TRP A 397 1.93 11.78 -16.40
N SER A 398 1.00 12.71 -16.61
CA SER A 398 0.94 13.52 -17.82
C SER A 398 2.25 14.30 -18.07
N VAL A 399 2.84 14.85 -17.00
CA VAL A 399 4.14 15.54 -17.04
C VAL A 399 5.24 14.57 -17.45
N VAL A 400 5.28 13.39 -16.85
CA VAL A 400 6.32 12.39 -17.13
C VAL A 400 6.23 11.88 -18.58
N LYS A 401 5.03 11.62 -19.09
CA LYS A 401 4.79 11.21 -20.49
C LYS A 401 5.22 12.26 -21.52
N SER A 402 5.16 13.54 -21.14
CA SER A 402 5.55 14.63 -22.04
C SER A 402 7.06 14.82 -22.18
N ALA A 403 7.86 14.23 -21.27
CA ALA A 403 9.31 14.36 -21.28
C ALA A 403 9.94 13.51 -22.40
N SER A 404 11.05 13.97 -22.95
CA SER A 404 11.82 13.22 -23.94
C SER A 404 12.50 11.99 -23.32
N SER A 405 12.78 10.98 -24.15
CA SER A 405 13.51 9.77 -23.70
C SER A 405 14.86 10.07 -23.05
N SER A 406 15.55 11.12 -23.51
CA SER A 406 16.82 11.58 -22.93
C SER A 406 16.65 12.16 -21.52
N GLU A 407 15.63 13.00 -21.32
CA GLU A 407 15.29 13.54 -20.00
C GLU A 407 14.86 12.44 -19.03
N LEU A 408 14.04 11.49 -19.51
CA LEU A 408 13.61 10.32 -18.72
C LEU A 408 14.80 9.44 -18.32
N SER A 409 15.74 9.20 -19.23
CA SER A 409 16.96 8.42 -18.97
C SER A 409 17.87 9.12 -17.95
N THR A 410 18.01 10.44 -18.06
CA THR A 410 18.77 11.27 -17.11
C THR A 410 18.11 11.28 -15.72
N ALA A 411 16.78 11.43 -15.67
CA ALA A 411 16.02 11.33 -14.43
C ALA A 411 16.12 9.95 -13.81
N TYR A 412 16.14 8.87 -14.60
CA TYR A 412 16.29 7.51 -14.08
C TYR A 412 17.65 7.33 -13.39
N ALA A 413 18.72 7.88 -13.99
CA ALA A 413 20.05 7.86 -13.38
C ALA A 413 20.11 8.69 -12.08
N GLU A 414 19.43 9.84 -12.03
CA GLU A 414 19.31 10.68 -10.83
C GLU A 414 18.50 10.00 -9.71
N ALA A 415 17.41 9.31 -10.07
CA ALA A 415 16.64 8.52 -9.12
C ALA A 415 17.48 7.40 -8.50
N MET A 416 18.34 6.77 -9.31
CA MET A 416 19.24 5.71 -8.86
C MET A 416 20.34 6.21 -7.92
N SER A 417 20.91 7.39 -8.19
CA SER A 417 21.96 7.98 -7.33
C SER A 417 21.45 8.32 -5.93
N HIS A 418 20.15 8.64 -5.80
CA HIS A 418 19.49 8.98 -4.53
C HIS A 418 18.66 7.84 -3.92
N GLY A 419 18.65 6.65 -4.54
CA GLY A 419 17.90 5.50 -4.02
C GLY A 419 16.36 5.67 -4.08
N ASN A 420 15.84 6.49 -4.99
CA ASN A 420 14.42 6.77 -5.13
C ASN A 420 13.69 5.63 -5.87
N VAL A 421 13.22 4.63 -5.12
CA VAL A 421 12.58 3.41 -5.65
C VAL A 421 11.33 3.72 -6.47
N SER A 422 10.41 4.53 -5.94
CA SER A 422 9.18 4.91 -6.65
C SER A 422 9.47 5.66 -7.96
N GLY A 423 10.43 6.59 -7.94
CA GLY A 423 10.84 7.33 -9.13
C GLY A 423 11.44 6.42 -10.19
N MET A 424 12.32 5.49 -9.80
CA MET A 424 12.89 4.50 -10.73
C MET A 424 11.81 3.63 -11.37
N VAL A 425 10.83 3.14 -10.60
CA VAL A 425 9.74 2.31 -11.11
C VAL A 425 8.89 3.09 -12.13
N GLY A 426 8.48 4.32 -11.81
CA GLY A 426 7.69 5.15 -12.73
C GLY A 426 8.44 5.54 -13.99
N LEU A 427 9.72 5.92 -13.87
CA LEU A 427 10.55 6.30 -15.01
C LEU A 427 10.88 5.12 -15.93
N ALA A 428 11.05 3.91 -15.40
CA ALA A 428 11.19 2.71 -16.25
C ALA A 428 9.94 2.48 -17.11
N GLN A 429 8.75 2.63 -16.53
CA GLN A 429 7.49 2.51 -17.27
C GLN A 429 7.30 3.62 -18.31
N ALA A 430 7.76 4.84 -18.02
CA ALA A 430 7.73 5.96 -18.95
C ALA A 430 8.67 5.72 -20.14
N LEU A 431 9.89 5.25 -19.87
CA LEU A 431 10.86 4.85 -20.89
C LEU A 431 10.33 3.71 -21.77
N ALA A 432 9.63 2.74 -21.18
CA ALA A 432 8.98 1.69 -21.95
C ALA A 432 7.91 2.25 -22.90
N SER A 433 7.15 3.23 -22.44
CA SER A 433 6.05 3.85 -23.18
C SER A 433 6.52 4.80 -24.28
N SER A 434 7.73 5.36 -24.19
CA SER A 434 8.27 6.22 -25.25
C SER A 434 8.58 5.46 -26.54
N GLY A 435 8.82 4.14 -26.44
CA GLY A 435 9.14 3.27 -27.58
C GLY A 435 10.54 3.51 -28.17
N ASP A 436 11.36 4.36 -27.54
CA ASP A 436 12.68 4.73 -28.03
C ASP A 436 13.73 3.72 -27.59
N THR A 437 14.19 2.88 -28.51
CA THR A 437 15.20 1.86 -28.21
C THR A 437 16.60 2.43 -27.93
N ASP A 438 16.86 3.70 -28.28
CA ASP A 438 18.21 4.27 -28.14
C ASP A 438 18.65 4.38 -26.67
N VAL A 439 17.69 4.48 -25.75
CA VAL A 439 17.92 4.51 -24.30
C VAL A 439 18.59 3.24 -23.75
N LEU A 440 18.60 2.15 -24.53
CA LEU A 440 19.26 0.89 -24.17
C LEU A 440 20.78 0.92 -24.42
N TYR A 441 21.26 1.83 -25.27
CA TYR A 441 22.64 1.83 -25.74
C TYR A 441 23.43 3.00 -25.14
N ALA A 442 24.42 2.70 -24.30
CA ALA A 442 25.38 3.70 -23.82
C ALA A 442 26.60 3.78 -24.76
N GLU A 443 27.18 4.97 -24.93
CA GLU A 443 28.29 5.23 -25.87
C GLU A 443 29.61 4.54 -25.48
N ASP A 444 29.82 4.24 -24.20
CA ASP A 444 31.08 3.77 -23.60
C ASP A 444 31.09 2.26 -23.31
N GLY A 445 30.10 1.52 -23.80
CA GLY A 445 29.94 0.09 -23.53
C GLY A 445 29.49 -0.23 -22.10
N GLN A 446 29.25 0.78 -21.25
CA GLN A 446 28.68 0.57 -19.92
C GLN A 446 27.20 0.19 -20.00
N LEU A 447 26.65 -0.23 -18.86
CA LEU A 447 25.21 -0.38 -18.73
C LEU A 447 24.54 0.99 -18.87
N SER A 448 23.51 1.08 -19.73
CA SER A 448 22.58 2.21 -19.75
C SER A 448 21.89 2.36 -18.39
N PRO A 449 21.23 3.49 -18.09
CA PRO A 449 20.46 3.65 -16.85
C PRO A 449 19.47 2.49 -16.63
N LEU A 450 18.68 2.10 -17.64
CA LEU A 450 17.82 0.91 -17.57
C LEU A 450 18.61 -0.39 -17.38
N GLY A 451 19.76 -0.53 -18.04
CA GLY A 451 20.66 -1.67 -17.86
C GLY A 451 21.15 -1.81 -16.41
N LYS A 452 21.44 -0.70 -15.72
CA LYS A 452 21.77 -0.69 -14.28
C LYS A 452 20.55 -1.09 -13.42
N GLY A 453 19.35 -0.74 -13.86
CA GLY A 453 18.09 -1.17 -13.24
C GLY A 453 17.94 -2.68 -13.13
N LEU A 454 18.40 -3.43 -14.14
CA LEU A 454 18.35 -4.90 -14.18
C LEU A 454 19.13 -5.55 -13.01
N ILE A 455 20.14 -4.88 -12.47
CA ILE A 455 20.97 -5.38 -11.36
C ILE A 455 20.72 -4.61 -10.05
N HIS A 456 19.60 -3.88 -9.95
CA HIS A 456 19.25 -3.15 -8.74
C HIS A 456 18.90 -4.10 -7.59
N ALA A 457 19.12 -3.71 -6.32
CA ALA A 457 18.83 -4.59 -5.17
C ALA A 457 17.32 -4.74 -4.88
N ASP A 458 16.52 -3.75 -5.29
CA ASP A 458 15.05 -3.76 -5.15
C ASP A 458 14.37 -4.51 -6.30
N SER A 459 13.51 -5.48 -5.97
CA SER A 459 12.79 -6.31 -6.95
C SER A 459 11.83 -5.49 -7.81
N ARG A 460 11.22 -4.42 -7.29
CA ARG A 460 10.29 -3.57 -8.04
C ARG A 460 11.03 -2.85 -9.16
N VAL A 461 12.19 -2.28 -8.84
CA VAL A 461 13.06 -1.60 -9.82
C VAL A 461 13.59 -2.59 -10.84
N ARG A 462 14.09 -3.76 -10.41
CA ARG A 462 14.59 -4.80 -11.32
C ARG A 462 13.52 -5.25 -12.30
N PHE A 463 12.32 -5.55 -11.80
CA PHE A 463 11.21 -5.99 -12.63
C PHE A 463 10.79 -4.88 -13.60
N ALA A 464 10.60 -3.65 -13.11
CA ALA A 464 10.20 -2.52 -13.97
C ALA A 464 11.24 -2.25 -15.07
N ALA A 465 12.54 -2.35 -14.77
CA ALA A 465 13.59 -2.25 -15.78
C ALA A 465 13.56 -3.40 -16.78
N ALA A 466 13.40 -4.65 -16.32
CA ALA A 466 13.33 -5.82 -17.20
C ALA A 466 12.11 -5.78 -18.12
N ASP A 467 10.95 -5.42 -17.58
CA ASP A 467 9.70 -5.23 -18.32
C ASP A 467 9.83 -4.09 -19.35
N ALA A 468 10.44 -2.97 -18.96
CA ALA A 468 10.68 -1.84 -19.86
C ALA A 468 11.59 -2.21 -21.04
N VAL A 469 12.73 -2.85 -20.75
CA VAL A 469 13.67 -3.31 -21.79
C VAL A 469 13.01 -4.32 -22.72
N ALA A 470 12.22 -5.27 -22.19
CA ALA A 470 11.53 -6.25 -22.99
C ALA A 470 10.45 -5.62 -23.89
N LYS A 471 9.69 -4.64 -23.38
CA LYS A 471 8.66 -3.88 -24.13
C LYS A 471 9.27 -3.00 -25.22
N LEU A 472 10.42 -2.37 -24.96
CA LEU A 472 11.15 -1.60 -25.97
C LEU A 472 11.59 -2.48 -27.15
N GLY A 473 11.80 -3.78 -26.94
CA GLY A 473 12.09 -4.72 -28.01
C GLY A 473 13.44 -4.47 -28.67
N PRO A 474 14.57 -4.77 -28.00
CA PRO A 474 15.91 -4.52 -28.54
C PRO A 474 16.08 -5.22 -29.89
N THR A 475 16.57 -4.48 -30.88
CA THR A 475 16.80 -4.97 -32.26
C THR A 475 18.26 -5.38 -32.52
N ARG A 476 19.16 -5.04 -31.60
CA ARG A 476 20.58 -5.43 -31.61
C ARG A 476 21.05 -5.68 -30.18
N GLN A 477 22.24 -6.24 -30.04
CA GLN A 477 22.84 -6.50 -28.73
C GLN A 477 23.13 -5.18 -27.98
N PHE A 478 22.86 -5.16 -26.67
CA PHE A 478 23.19 -4.05 -25.80
C PHE A 478 23.88 -4.55 -24.52
N SER A 479 24.57 -3.63 -23.84
CA SER A 479 25.19 -3.88 -22.53
C SER A 479 24.10 -4.13 -21.49
N GLY A 480 23.84 -5.41 -21.22
CA GLY A 480 22.78 -5.85 -20.31
C GLY A 480 22.00 -7.08 -20.75
N ASN A 481 22.17 -7.58 -21.98
CA ASN A 481 21.45 -8.75 -22.52
C ASN A 481 21.42 -9.95 -21.55
N SER A 482 22.57 -10.35 -21.00
CA SER A 482 22.61 -11.48 -20.07
C SER A 482 21.89 -11.20 -18.75
N ARG A 483 21.92 -9.94 -18.27
CA ARG A 483 21.24 -9.51 -17.04
C ARG A 483 19.72 -9.44 -17.22
N LEU A 484 19.25 -9.06 -18.40
CA LEU A 484 17.83 -9.09 -18.74
C LEU A 484 17.30 -10.51 -18.62
N VAL A 485 17.98 -11.47 -19.22
CA VAL A 485 17.59 -12.89 -19.20
C VAL A 485 17.65 -13.46 -17.79
N GLU A 486 18.72 -13.18 -17.03
CA GLU A 486 18.86 -13.57 -15.62
C GLU A 486 17.70 -13.05 -14.77
N THR A 487 17.34 -11.78 -14.95
CA THR A 487 16.28 -11.11 -14.19
C THR A 487 14.90 -11.67 -14.53
N LEU A 488 14.59 -11.82 -15.82
CA LEU A 488 13.31 -12.40 -16.27
C LEU A 488 13.20 -13.86 -15.84
N ALA A 489 14.27 -14.65 -15.92
CA ALA A 489 14.29 -16.03 -15.44
C ALA A 489 14.04 -16.13 -13.94
N HIS A 490 14.66 -15.25 -13.15
CA HIS A 490 14.41 -15.16 -11.72
C HIS A 490 12.93 -14.90 -11.43
N PHE A 491 12.31 -13.90 -12.05
CA PHE A 491 10.88 -13.63 -11.83
C PHE A 491 9.97 -14.74 -12.36
N ALA A 492 10.33 -15.38 -13.48
CA ALA A 492 9.61 -16.54 -14.03
C ALA A 492 9.63 -17.76 -13.08
N SER A 493 10.59 -17.84 -12.15
CA SER A 493 10.68 -18.94 -11.16
C SER A 493 9.60 -18.87 -10.07
N SER A 494 8.92 -17.72 -9.94
CA SER A 494 7.87 -17.49 -8.95
C SER A 494 6.61 -18.30 -9.25
N LYS A 495 6.04 -18.88 -8.20
CA LYS A 495 4.75 -19.58 -8.19
C LYS A 495 3.69 -18.79 -7.41
N GLY A 496 4.00 -17.59 -6.95
CA GLY A 496 3.10 -16.81 -6.11
C GLY A 496 2.85 -17.42 -4.75
N LYS A 497 3.77 -18.24 -4.23
CA LYS A 497 3.65 -18.83 -2.89
C LYS A 497 4.54 -18.10 -1.90
N ARG A 498 4.24 -18.22 -0.62
CA ARG A 498 5.16 -17.78 0.44
C ARG A 498 6.25 -18.84 0.55
N ALA A 499 7.52 -18.52 0.33
CA ALA A 499 8.59 -19.51 0.45
C ALA A 499 9.68 -19.08 1.44
N ALA A 500 10.39 -20.06 2.00
CA ALA A 500 11.52 -19.81 2.89
C ALA A 500 12.67 -20.80 2.60
N LEU A 501 13.91 -20.34 2.74
CA LEU A 501 15.09 -21.21 2.67
C LEU A 501 15.62 -21.46 4.08
N VAL A 502 15.69 -22.71 4.50
CA VAL A 502 16.28 -23.12 5.78
C VAL A 502 17.60 -23.81 5.52
N ALA A 503 18.68 -23.25 6.06
CA ALA A 503 20.03 -23.75 5.87
C ALA A 503 20.65 -24.12 7.21
N HIS A 504 20.90 -25.42 7.42
CA HIS A 504 21.47 -25.90 8.67
C HIS A 504 22.35 -27.15 8.46
N PRO A 505 23.59 -27.21 9.01
CA PRO A 505 24.47 -28.38 8.86
C PRO A 505 23.85 -29.68 9.39
N ARG A 506 23.06 -29.58 10.46
CA ARG A 506 22.30 -30.70 11.04
C ARG A 506 20.95 -30.88 10.34
N ALA A 507 20.81 -31.97 9.59
CA ALA A 507 19.61 -32.27 8.81
C ALA A 507 18.35 -32.48 9.66
N ASP A 508 18.47 -33.07 10.85
CA ASP A 508 17.34 -33.29 11.78
C ASP A 508 16.69 -31.97 12.21
N LEU A 509 17.53 -30.97 12.52
CA LEU A 509 17.04 -29.65 12.92
C LEU A 509 16.49 -28.87 11.73
N ALA A 510 17.17 -28.92 10.58
CA ALA A 510 16.73 -28.27 9.35
C ALA A 510 15.33 -28.72 8.93
N GLN A 511 15.08 -30.04 8.97
CA GLN A 511 13.78 -30.64 8.65
C GLN A 511 12.71 -30.30 9.71
N SER A 512 13.07 -30.24 10.99
CA SER A 512 12.13 -29.85 12.05
C SER A 512 11.65 -28.40 11.89
N ILE A 513 12.58 -27.47 11.63
CA ILE A 513 12.26 -26.06 11.36
C ILE A 513 11.45 -25.94 10.07
N GLY A 514 11.83 -26.67 9.01
CA GLY A 514 11.07 -26.71 7.76
C GLY A 514 9.64 -27.21 7.94
N GLY A 515 9.42 -28.26 8.75
CA GLY A 515 8.09 -28.75 9.08
C GLY A 515 7.20 -27.71 9.78
N LEU A 516 7.76 -26.94 10.71
CA LEU A 516 7.04 -25.88 11.43
C LEU A 516 6.70 -24.70 10.52
N LEU A 517 7.60 -24.33 9.61
CA LEU A 517 7.36 -23.30 8.61
C LEU A 517 6.31 -23.73 7.57
N ASN A 518 6.33 -25.00 7.15
CA ASN A 518 5.29 -25.58 6.29
C ASN A 518 3.91 -25.51 6.98
N ALA A 519 3.83 -25.85 8.28
CA ALA A 519 2.61 -25.71 9.06
C ALA A 519 2.13 -24.25 9.22
N SER A 520 3.05 -23.29 9.04
CA SER A 520 2.77 -21.84 9.06
C SER A 520 2.46 -21.27 7.66
N GLY A 521 2.34 -22.12 6.64
CA GLY A 521 1.94 -21.73 5.28
C GLY A 521 3.08 -21.32 4.34
N PHE A 522 4.33 -21.64 4.66
CA PHE A 522 5.47 -21.44 3.75
C PHE A 522 5.78 -22.71 2.95
N ASP A 523 6.21 -22.55 1.71
CA ASP A 523 6.88 -23.59 0.92
C ASP A 523 8.39 -23.56 1.23
N VAL A 524 8.87 -24.57 1.96
CA VAL A 524 10.21 -24.53 2.55
C VAL A 524 11.21 -25.38 1.78
N GLU A 525 12.30 -24.76 1.36
CA GLU A 525 13.47 -25.46 0.87
C GLU A 525 14.50 -25.64 1.98
N VAL A 526 14.97 -26.88 2.15
CA VAL A 526 15.95 -27.22 3.19
C VAL A 526 17.29 -27.58 2.56
N VAL A 527 18.36 -26.92 2.99
CA VAL A 527 19.74 -27.16 2.53
C VAL A 527 20.69 -27.38 3.71
N SER A 528 21.74 -28.17 3.49
CA SER A 528 22.68 -28.58 4.53
C SER A 528 24.05 -27.90 4.47
N SER A 529 24.30 -27.05 3.48
CA SER A 529 25.60 -26.37 3.31
C SER A 529 25.45 -24.95 2.78
N SER A 530 26.39 -24.09 3.13
CA SER A 530 26.43 -22.70 2.63
C SER A 530 26.68 -22.59 1.13
N LYS A 531 27.30 -23.61 0.50
CA LYS A 531 27.40 -23.70 -0.97
C LYS A 531 26.04 -23.91 -1.63
N GLU A 532 25.21 -24.80 -1.07
CA GLU A 532 23.85 -24.99 -1.57
C GLU A 532 23.00 -23.73 -1.34
N VAL A 533 23.20 -22.99 -0.23
CA VAL A 533 22.52 -21.69 -0.04
C VAL A 533 22.80 -20.75 -1.21
N LEU A 534 24.06 -20.54 -1.57
CA LEU A 534 24.42 -19.67 -2.69
C LEU A 534 23.86 -20.15 -4.02
N LYS A 535 23.76 -21.47 -4.20
CA LYS A 535 23.18 -22.07 -5.41
C LYS A 535 21.67 -21.88 -5.46
N ARG A 536 20.94 -22.04 -4.35
CA ARG A 536 19.47 -22.06 -4.35
C ARG A 536 18.83 -20.70 -4.15
N ALA A 537 19.43 -19.83 -3.34
CA ALA A 537 18.82 -18.57 -2.89
C ALA A 537 18.38 -17.66 -4.05
N ALA A 538 19.10 -17.65 -5.17
CA ALA A 538 18.78 -16.82 -6.33
C ALA A 538 17.81 -17.46 -7.35
N HIS A 539 17.54 -18.76 -7.27
CA HIS A 539 16.75 -19.49 -8.28
C HIS A 539 15.23 -19.49 -8.00
N ASN A 540 14.80 -18.88 -6.88
CA ASN A 540 13.40 -18.83 -6.50
C ASN A 540 13.03 -17.42 -6.02
N ALA A 541 12.25 -16.72 -6.82
CA ALA A 541 11.76 -15.38 -6.51
C ALA A 541 10.71 -15.36 -5.36
N ASP A 542 10.25 -16.52 -4.89
CA ASP A 542 9.24 -16.61 -3.83
C ASP A 542 9.81 -16.54 -2.42
N PHE A 543 11.13 -16.56 -2.25
CA PHE A 543 11.73 -16.53 -0.92
C PHE A 543 11.48 -15.21 -0.20
N GLU A 544 10.69 -15.25 0.87
CA GLU A 544 10.43 -14.11 1.75
C GLU A 544 11.56 -13.87 2.75
N PHE A 545 12.29 -14.92 3.14
CA PHE A 545 13.47 -14.83 4.01
C PHE A 545 14.34 -16.09 3.95
N PHE A 546 15.56 -15.98 4.47
CA PHE A 546 16.47 -17.10 4.69
C PHE A 546 16.71 -17.32 6.19
N LEU A 547 16.65 -18.56 6.66
CA LEU A 547 17.08 -18.97 8.00
C LEU A 547 18.41 -19.71 7.90
N LEU A 548 19.48 -19.12 8.41
CA LEU A 548 20.85 -19.62 8.27
C LEU A 548 21.42 -19.97 9.64
N SER A 549 22.00 -21.17 9.78
CA SER A 549 22.78 -21.52 10.97
C SER A 549 24.04 -20.66 11.11
N ASP A 550 24.43 -20.33 12.34
CA ASP A 550 25.74 -19.76 12.64
C ASP A 550 26.89 -20.77 12.47
N ALA A 551 26.60 -22.07 12.45
CA ALA A 551 27.57 -23.16 12.45
C ALA A 551 28.12 -23.54 11.06
N PHE A 552 28.04 -22.66 10.07
CA PHE A 552 28.64 -22.90 8.76
C PHE A 552 30.12 -22.55 8.75
N ASP A 553 30.93 -23.42 8.13
CA ASP A 553 32.39 -23.23 8.07
C ASP A 553 32.93 -22.84 6.68
N ARG A 554 32.20 -23.09 5.58
CA ARG A 554 32.72 -22.95 4.20
C ARG A 554 31.68 -22.58 3.11
N PRO A 555 31.44 -21.29 2.83
CA PRO A 555 31.89 -20.12 3.61
C PRO A 555 31.25 -20.08 5.00
N VAL A 556 31.90 -19.35 5.90
CA VAL A 556 31.39 -18.99 7.23
C VAL A 556 30.20 -18.03 7.12
N THR A 557 29.30 -18.04 8.10
CA THR A 557 28.00 -17.35 8.01
C THR A 557 28.11 -15.85 7.70
N HIS A 558 29.07 -15.13 8.28
CA HIS A 558 29.27 -13.71 7.95
C HIS A 558 29.68 -13.49 6.48
N GLN A 559 30.55 -14.34 5.93
CA GLN A 559 30.97 -14.28 4.54
C GLN A 559 29.82 -14.69 3.61
N LEU A 560 29.02 -15.66 4.01
CA LEU A 560 27.80 -16.06 3.30
C LEU A 560 26.82 -14.88 3.20
N ILE A 561 26.59 -14.14 4.30
CA ILE A 561 25.74 -12.94 4.31
C ILE A 561 26.28 -11.91 3.33
N GLN A 562 27.59 -11.62 3.35
CA GLN A 562 28.19 -10.67 2.41
C GLN A 562 27.97 -11.08 0.95
N LEU A 563 28.15 -12.36 0.62
CA LEU A 563 27.92 -12.88 -0.73
C LEU A 563 26.44 -12.78 -1.15
N LEU A 564 25.51 -13.08 -0.24
CA LEU A 564 24.06 -12.91 -0.48
C LEU A 564 23.69 -11.43 -0.65
N ARG A 565 24.35 -10.51 0.06
CA ARG A 565 24.12 -9.07 -0.07
C ARG A 565 24.72 -8.49 -1.35
N GLN A 566 25.78 -9.08 -1.89
CA GLN A 566 26.38 -8.69 -3.16
C GLN A 566 25.57 -9.13 -4.38
N ASN A 567 24.79 -10.21 -4.27
CA ASN A 567 23.93 -10.66 -5.36
C ASN A 567 22.62 -9.85 -5.38
N PRO A 568 22.31 -9.11 -6.47
CA PRO A 568 21.08 -8.30 -6.56
C PRO A 568 19.80 -9.09 -6.28
N LEU A 569 19.75 -10.36 -6.69
CA LEU A 569 18.57 -11.22 -6.55
C LEU A 569 18.25 -11.56 -5.08
N THR A 570 19.23 -11.47 -4.19
CA THR A 570 19.10 -11.82 -2.76
C THR A 570 19.41 -10.66 -1.82
N ALA A 571 19.85 -9.52 -2.35
CA ALA A 571 20.40 -8.41 -1.57
C ALA A 571 19.43 -7.86 -0.52
N LYS A 572 18.14 -7.75 -0.84
CA LYS A 572 17.10 -7.22 0.06
C LYS A 572 16.32 -8.30 0.82
N THR A 573 16.57 -9.59 0.59
CA THR A 573 15.87 -10.68 1.27
C THR A 573 16.28 -10.72 2.75
N PRO A 574 15.34 -10.65 3.71
CA PRO A 574 15.64 -10.77 5.13
C PRO A 574 16.36 -12.07 5.48
N ILE A 575 17.30 -12.00 6.42
CA ILE A 575 18.09 -13.15 6.88
C ILE A 575 17.93 -13.29 8.40
N GLY A 576 17.45 -14.45 8.85
CA GLY A 576 17.47 -14.84 10.25
C GLY A 576 18.64 -15.77 10.52
N ILE A 577 19.53 -15.40 11.43
CA ILE A 577 20.64 -16.25 11.88
C ILE A 577 20.18 -17.07 13.08
N LEU A 578 20.24 -18.39 12.97
CA LEU A 578 20.00 -19.32 14.07
C LEU A 578 21.28 -19.42 14.88
N SER A 579 21.31 -18.70 16.00
CA SER A 579 22.45 -18.56 16.88
C SER A 579 22.40 -19.53 18.06
N ARG A 580 23.51 -20.23 18.28
CA ARG A 580 23.72 -21.09 19.45
C ARG A 580 23.86 -20.22 20.72
N PRO A 581 23.50 -20.74 21.91
CA PRO A 581 23.52 -19.95 23.16
C PRO A 581 24.86 -19.27 23.48
N GLN A 582 25.97 -19.83 23.02
CA GLN A 582 27.33 -19.33 23.26
C GLN A 582 27.71 -18.13 22.37
N GLU A 583 27.04 -17.95 21.23
CA GLU A 583 27.31 -16.88 20.25
C GLU A 583 26.24 -15.78 20.26
N GLN A 584 25.26 -15.87 21.18
CA GLN A 584 24.20 -14.85 21.34
C GLN A 584 24.72 -13.51 21.88
N SER A 585 25.94 -13.43 22.43
CA SER A 585 26.53 -12.15 22.86
C SER A 585 26.82 -11.20 21.70
N ASP A 586 27.05 -11.74 20.50
CA ASP A 586 27.50 -10.98 19.33
C ASP A 586 26.31 -10.55 18.45
N ALA A 587 25.11 -10.99 18.81
CA ALA A 587 23.87 -10.74 18.09
C ALA A 587 23.61 -9.24 17.80
N PRO A 588 23.68 -8.32 18.77
CA PRO A 588 23.42 -6.90 18.51
C PRO A 588 24.37 -6.30 17.47
N MET A 589 25.64 -6.69 17.50
CA MET A 589 26.66 -6.20 16.57
C MET A 589 26.37 -6.67 15.13
N ILE A 590 25.94 -7.92 14.96
CA ILE A 590 25.61 -8.47 13.63
C ILE A 590 24.37 -7.78 13.04
N GLU A 591 23.33 -7.57 13.85
CA GLU A 591 22.11 -6.87 13.42
C GLU A 591 22.41 -5.40 13.05
N GLU A 592 23.33 -4.73 13.75
CA GLU A 592 23.76 -3.36 13.45
C GLU A 592 24.58 -3.25 12.16
N LEU A 593 25.48 -4.21 11.92
CA LEU A 593 26.36 -4.22 10.74
C LEU A 593 25.64 -4.59 9.44
N HIS A 594 24.54 -5.34 9.53
CA HIS A 594 23.86 -5.89 8.36
C HIS A 594 22.36 -5.57 8.36
N PRO A 595 21.91 -4.62 7.51
CA PRO A 595 20.50 -4.34 7.35
C PRO A 595 19.69 -5.59 6.98
N ARG A 596 18.46 -5.69 7.52
CA ARG A 596 17.54 -6.83 7.34
C ARG A 596 18.15 -8.17 7.77
N VAL A 597 19.06 -8.16 8.74
CA VAL A 597 19.55 -9.36 9.40
C VAL A 597 19.07 -9.33 10.84
N ILE A 598 18.47 -10.43 11.28
CA ILE A 598 18.11 -10.63 12.67
C ILE A 598 18.74 -11.91 13.20
N THR A 599 18.99 -11.93 14.49
CA THR A 599 19.53 -13.07 15.21
C THR A 599 18.42 -13.71 16.04
N LEU A 600 18.41 -15.03 16.03
CA LEU A 600 17.33 -15.86 16.55
C LEU A 600 17.95 -17.00 17.35
N PRO A 601 17.40 -17.34 18.54
CA PRO A 601 17.89 -18.49 19.27
C PRO A 601 17.62 -19.77 18.48
N GLU A 602 18.62 -20.63 18.35
CA GLU A 602 18.43 -21.98 17.82
C GLU A 602 17.50 -22.78 18.76
N SER A 603 16.26 -23.02 18.32
CA SER A 603 15.24 -23.72 19.11
C SER A 603 14.37 -24.61 18.23
N ARG A 604 13.84 -25.68 18.82
CA ARG A 604 12.82 -26.57 18.22
C ARG A 604 11.41 -26.25 18.70
N GLU A 605 11.28 -25.31 19.62
CA GLU A 605 10.00 -24.98 20.23
C GLU A 605 9.13 -24.18 19.26
N PRO A 606 7.89 -24.63 18.98
CA PRO A 606 6.99 -23.96 18.05
C PRO A 606 6.77 -22.48 18.36
N GLU A 607 6.65 -22.11 19.64
CA GLU A 607 6.44 -20.72 20.04
C GLU A 607 7.63 -19.80 19.76
N THR A 608 8.85 -20.32 19.96
CA THR A 608 10.09 -19.59 19.70
C THR A 608 10.25 -19.35 18.19
N ILE A 609 9.97 -20.37 17.37
CA ILE A 609 9.99 -20.26 15.91
C ILE A 609 8.87 -19.33 15.41
N ALA A 610 7.66 -19.41 15.97
CA ALA A 610 6.57 -18.50 15.62
C ALA A 610 6.90 -17.04 15.93
N ARG A 611 7.60 -16.77 17.04
CA ARG A 611 8.09 -15.42 17.37
C ARG A 611 9.16 -14.95 16.39
N ALA A 612 10.07 -15.84 16.00
CA ALA A 612 11.10 -15.57 15.01
C ALA A 612 10.49 -15.22 13.63
N ILE A 613 9.50 -15.99 13.18
CA ILE A 613 8.75 -15.73 11.94
C ILE A 613 8.08 -14.37 11.99
N ARG A 614 7.45 -14.00 13.12
CA ARG A 614 6.84 -12.67 13.26
C ARG A 614 7.85 -11.54 13.12
N ARG A 615 9.05 -11.68 13.71
CA ARG A 615 10.13 -10.68 13.54
C ARG A 615 10.60 -10.59 12.08
N LEU A 616 10.81 -11.74 11.41
CA LEU A 616 11.19 -11.75 9.99
C LEU A 616 10.10 -11.21 9.07
N ALA A 617 8.84 -11.45 9.40
CA ALA A 617 7.70 -10.93 8.65
C ALA A 617 7.62 -9.41 8.72
N VAL A 618 8.00 -8.79 9.85
CA VAL A 618 8.14 -7.33 9.97
C VAL A 618 9.24 -6.81 9.05
N GLU A 619 10.41 -7.46 9.02
CA GLU A 619 11.49 -7.10 8.07
C GLU A 619 11.09 -7.31 6.60
N ALA A 620 10.19 -8.26 6.35
CA ALA A 620 9.63 -8.56 5.03
C ALA A 620 8.38 -7.75 4.69
N SER A 621 7.90 -6.83 5.53
CA SER A 621 6.61 -6.15 5.34
C SER A 621 6.56 -5.28 4.08
N ASP A 622 7.72 -4.82 3.61
CA ASP A 622 7.91 -4.07 2.36
C ASP A 622 8.13 -4.99 1.13
N SER A 623 7.94 -6.31 1.26
CA SER A 623 8.08 -7.24 0.14
C SER A 623 6.89 -7.16 -0.84
N VAL A 624 7.14 -7.61 -2.08
CA VAL A 624 6.12 -7.69 -3.13
C VAL A 624 5.13 -8.82 -2.80
N SER A 625 3.83 -8.52 -2.90
CA SER A 625 2.76 -9.47 -2.58
C SER A 625 2.80 -10.73 -3.46
N ALA A 626 2.25 -11.83 -2.96
CA ALA A 626 2.19 -13.11 -3.66
C ALA A 626 1.44 -13.03 -5.01
N GLU A 627 0.32 -12.29 -5.03
CA GLU A 627 -0.45 -12.01 -6.24
C GLU A 627 0.41 -11.26 -7.26
N ARG A 628 1.07 -10.18 -6.82
CA ARG A 628 1.93 -9.41 -7.72
C ARG A 628 3.14 -10.20 -8.23
N ARG A 629 3.76 -11.04 -7.40
CA ARG A 629 4.82 -11.96 -7.83
C ARG A 629 4.34 -12.95 -8.90
N SER A 630 3.06 -13.33 -8.90
CA SER A 630 2.47 -14.18 -9.95
C SER A 630 2.32 -13.42 -11.27
N GLU A 631 1.86 -12.17 -11.21
CA GLU A 631 1.77 -11.30 -12.40
C GLU A 631 3.14 -11.01 -13.01
N MET A 632 4.14 -10.74 -12.18
CA MET A 632 5.54 -10.56 -12.60
C MET A 632 6.07 -11.82 -13.28
N SER A 633 5.74 -13.00 -12.74
CA SER A 633 6.12 -14.30 -13.33
C SER A 633 5.48 -14.48 -14.72
N TYR A 634 4.19 -14.21 -14.83
CA TYR A 634 3.47 -14.26 -16.12
C TYR A 634 4.10 -13.35 -17.17
N ALA A 635 4.29 -12.07 -16.83
CA ALA A 635 4.91 -11.10 -17.73
C ALA A 635 6.32 -11.53 -18.13
N SER A 636 7.11 -12.06 -17.18
CA SER A 636 8.48 -12.50 -17.44
C SER A 636 8.54 -13.69 -18.39
N LEU A 637 7.65 -14.68 -18.23
CA LEU A 637 7.57 -15.82 -19.15
C LEU A 637 7.14 -15.39 -20.55
N SER A 638 6.18 -14.47 -20.66
CA SER A 638 5.79 -13.87 -21.95
C SER A 638 6.96 -13.17 -22.62
N HIS A 639 7.72 -12.36 -21.88
CA HIS A 639 8.92 -11.69 -22.39
C HIS A 639 10.01 -12.66 -22.81
N LEU A 640 10.28 -13.70 -22.00
CA LEU A 640 11.22 -14.76 -22.35
C LEU A 640 10.80 -15.51 -23.62
N ALA A 641 9.50 -15.76 -23.82
CA ALA A 641 8.99 -16.41 -25.02
C ALA A 641 9.22 -15.56 -26.28
N ALA A 642 9.05 -14.24 -26.18
CA ALA A 642 9.36 -13.29 -27.25
C ALA A 642 10.88 -13.24 -27.53
N LEU A 643 11.71 -13.12 -26.49
CA LEU A 643 13.17 -13.09 -26.61
C LEU A 643 13.74 -14.40 -27.18
N ALA A 644 13.16 -15.55 -26.85
CA ALA A 644 13.54 -16.84 -27.40
C ALA A 644 13.42 -16.90 -28.92
N LYS A 645 12.45 -16.17 -29.52
CA LYS A 645 12.30 -16.06 -30.98
C LYS A 645 13.46 -15.30 -31.63
N GLN A 646 14.12 -14.41 -30.88
CA GLN A 646 15.21 -13.55 -31.35
C GLN A 646 16.58 -13.92 -30.75
N GLN A 647 16.69 -15.11 -30.14
CA GLN A 647 17.88 -15.54 -29.40
C GLN A 647 19.20 -15.35 -30.18
N LYS A 648 19.22 -15.69 -31.47
CA LYS A 648 20.43 -15.60 -32.30
C LYS A 648 20.84 -14.15 -32.57
N LEU A 649 19.87 -13.28 -32.82
CA LEU A 649 20.09 -11.85 -33.06
C LEU A 649 20.66 -11.17 -31.82
N LEU A 650 20.09 -11.49 -30.65
CA LEU A 650 20.44 -10.86 -29.38
C LEU A 650 21.57 -11.57 -28.62
N GLY A 651 22.11 -12.68 -29.13
CA GLY A 651 23.16 -13.44 -28.44
C GLY A 651 22.71 -13.95 -27.06
N ILE A 652 21.43 -14.31 -26.94
CA ILE A 652 20.82 -14.75 -25.67
C ILE A 652 21.04 -16.25 -25.46
N ASP A 653 21.48 -16.62 -24.26
CA ASP A 653 21.62 -18.01 -23.81
C ASP A 653 20.59 -18.33 -22.71
N LEU A 654 19.52 -19.03 -23.09
CA LEU A 654 18.47 -19.51 -22.18
C LEU A 654 18.80 -20.85 -21.52
N THR A 655 19.85 -21.55 -21.97
CA THR A 655 20.13 -22.92 -21.51
C THR A 655 20.48 -22.99 -20.03
N ARG A 656 20.98 -21.88 -19.47
CA ARG A 656 21.35 -21.74 -18.06
C ARG A 656 20.17 -21.63 -17.11
N TYR A 657 19.00 -21.27 -17.62
CA TYR A 657 17.82 -20.92 -16.82
C TYR A 657 16.64 -21.88 -16.99
N VAL A 658 16.92 -23.07 -17.57
CA VAL A 658 15.88 -24.07 -17.85
C VAL A 658 15.19 -24.51 -16.56
N ASP A 659 15.90 -24.63 -15.45
CA ASP A 659 15.32 -25.05 -14.18
C ASP A 659 14.32 -23.99 -13.65
N GLU A 660 14.70 -22.71 -13.66
CA GLU A 660 13.85 -21.58 -13.26
C GLU A 660 12.60 -21.50 -14.13
N ILE A 661 12.75 -21.57 -15.44
CA ILE A 661 11.64 -21.53 -16.40
C ILE A 661 10.70 -22.73 -16.17
N SER A 662 11.26 -23.93 -15.92
CA SER A 662 10.49 -25.16 -15.71
C SER A 662 9.65 -25.14 -14.44
N ARG A 663 10.03 -24.35 -13.41
CA ARG A 663 9.26 -24.28 -12.16
C ARG A 663 7.83 -23.80 -12.39
N ALA A 664 7.62 -22.90 -13.35
CA ALA A 664 6.30 -22.37 -13.69
C ALA A 664 5.46 -23.33 -14.56
N ALA A 665 6.06 -24.37 -15.14
CA ALA A 665 5.38 -25.29 -16.07
C ALA A 665 4.26 -26.12 -15.43
N THR A 666 4.22 -26.18 -14.09
CA THR A 666 3.20 -26.89 -13.31
C THR A 666 2.23 -25.96 -12.59
N THR A 667 2.38 -24.64 -12.77
CA THR A 667 1.53 -23.63 -12.13
C THR A 667 0.40 -23.25 -13.07
N HIS A 668 -0.85 -23.33 -12.59
CA HIS A 668 -2.03 -22.95 -13.35
C HIS A 668 -1.92 -21.49 -13.84
N GLY A 669 -2.21 -21.25 -15.12
CA GLY A 669 -2.11 -19.92 -15.75
C GLY A 669 -0.72 -19.50 -16.25
N LEU A 670 0.35 -20.14 -15.76
CA LEU A 670 1.74 -19.86 -16.18
C LEU A 670 2.32 -20.94 -17.12
N ALA A 671 1.76 -22.15 -17.05
CA ALA A 671 2.35 -23.31 -17.70
C ALA A 671 2.55 -23.18 -19.21
N ASP A 672 1.57 -22.62 -19.92
CA ASP A 672 1.61 -22.49 -21.38
C ASP A 672 2.82 -21.68 -21.86
N HIS A 673 3.10 -20.54 -21.21
CA HIS A 673 4.25 -19.70 -21.56
C HIS A 673 5.57 -20.39 -21.22
N SER A 674 5.64 -21.11 -20.09
CA SER A 674 6.82 -21.91 -19.73
C SER A 674 7.10 -23.00 -20.78
N ILE A 675 6.08 -23.76 -21.18
CA ILE A 675 6.17 -24.78 -22.23
C ILE A 675 6.66 -24.16 -23.55
N GLU A 676 6.11 -23.01 -23.93
CA GLU A 676 6.51 -22.30 -25.15
C GLU A 676 7.99 -21.89 -25.12
N VAL A 677 8.49 -21.39 -23.98
CA VAL A 677 9.91 -21.06 -23.81
C VAL A 677 10.76 -22.32 -23.91
N LEU A 678 10.42 -23.39 -23.17
CA LEU A 678 11.18 -24.65 -23.14
C LEU A 678 11.30 -25.29 -24.53
N GLY A 679 10.26 -25.25 -25.36
CA GLY A 679 10.29 -25.76 -26.73
C GLY A 679 11.34 -25.07 -27.62
N ARG A 680 11.74 -23.84 -27.27
CA ARG A 680 12.72 -23.04 -28.02
C ARG A 680 14.12 -23.04 -27.41
N VAL A 681 14.33 -23.74 -26.30
CA VAL A 681 15.66 -23.91 -25.69
C VAL A 681 16.25 -25.25 -26.12
N GLY A 682 17.35 -25.21 -26.87
CA GLY A 682 18.12 -26.39 -27.25
C GLY A 682 18.89 -26.99 -26.06
N SER A 683 18.19 -27.67 -25.15
CA SER A 683 18.77 -28.30 -23.95
C SER A 683 18.18 -29.70 -23.71
N PRO A 684 19.00 -30.70 -23.33
CA PRO A 684 18.53 -32.01 -22.89
C PRO A 684 17.54 -31.91 -21.72
N ILE A 685 17.77 -30.95 -20.81
CA ILE A 685 16.90 -30.74 -19.65
C ILE A 685 15.55 -30.21 -20.12
N ALA A 686 15.52 -29.26 -21.07
CA ALA A 686 14.27 -28.70 -21.58
C ALA A 686 13.41 -29.78 -22.28
N GLN A 687 14.01 -30.57 -23.18
CA GLN A 687 13.31 -31.69 -23.81
C GLN A 687 12.80 -32.72 -22.79
N SER A 688 13.61 -33.06 -21.78
CA SER A 688 13.19 -33.99 -20.72
C SER A 688 12.01 -33.43 -19.91
N ARG A 689 12.01 -32.13 -19.60
CA ARG A 689 10.91 -31.47 -18.86
C ARG A 689 9.61 -31.41 -19.67
N LEU A 690 9.69 -31.14 -20.98
CA LEU A 690 8.53 -31.19 -21.87
C LEU A 690 7.89 -32.58 -21.89
N LEU A 691 8.71 -33.64 -21.94
CA LEU A 691 8.23 -35.02 -21.83
C LEU A 691 7.60 -35.32 -20.46
N GLU A 692 8.23 -34.88 -19.36
CA GLU A 692 7.66 -35.03 -18.01
C GLU A 692 6.26 -34.41 -17.91
N ILE A 693 6.08 -33.21 -18.49
CA ILE A 693 4.78 -32.51 -18.52
C ILE A 693 3.77 -33.27 -19.38
N ALA A 694 4.15 -33.69 -20.60
CA ALA A 694 3.28 -34.46 -21.48
C ALA A 694 2.80 -35.78 -20.83
N ASN A 695 3.67 -36.42 -20.05
CA ASN A 695 3.38 -37.69 -19.36
C ASN A 695 2.62 -37.53 -18.04
N GLN A 696 2.39 -36.30 -17.55
CA GLN A 696 1.80 -36.09 -16.23
C GLN A 696 0.26 -36.16 -16.27
N HIS A 697 -0.30 -37.30 -15.86
CA HIS A 697 -1.76 -37.56 -15.89
C HIS A 697 -2.63 -36.59 -15.08
N LEU A 698 -2.06 -35.89 -14.09
CA LEU A 698 -2.79 -34.91 -13.27
C LEU A 698 -2.97 -33.56 -13.99
N LEU A 699 -2.28 -33.33 -15.11
CA LEU A 699 -2.40 -32.09 -15.88
C LEU A 699 -3.54 -32.18 -16.92
N PRO A 700 -4.21 -31.06 -17.24
CA PRO A 700 -5.21 -31.01 -18.31
C PRO A 700 -4.62 -31.48 -19.64
N VAL A 701 -5.38 -32.26 -20.42
CA VAL A 701 -4.92 -32.81 -21.71
C VAL A 701 -4.45 -31.73 -22.67
N GLY A 702 -5.12 -30.56 -22.72
CA GLY A 702 -4.69 -29.45 -23.58
C GLY A 702 -3.28 -28.92 -23.25
N GLN A 703 -2.92 -28.86 -21.96
CA GLN A 703 -1.59 -28.45 -21.53
C GLN A 703 -0.54 -29.53 -21.86
N ARG A 704 -0.90 -30.80 -21.66
CA ARG A 704 -0.06 -31.95 -22.04
C ARG A 704 0.21 -31.93 -23.56
N MET A 705 -0.81 -31.65 -24.37
CA MET A 705 -0.70 -31.58 -25.83
C MET A 705 0.27 -30.49 -26.27
N LYS A 706 0.16 -29.29 -25.69
CA LYS A 706 1.13 -28.20 -25.94
C LYS A 706 2.56 -28.62 -25.61
N ALA A 707 2.77 -29.41 -24.55
CA ALA A 707 4.10 -29.89 -24.19
C ALA A 707 4.64 -30.92 -25.20
N ALA A 708 3.79 -31.79 -25.73
CA ALA A 708 4.17 -32.73 -26.79
C ALA A 708 4.49 -31.99 -28.11
N GLU A 709 3.67 -31.01 -28.49
CA GLU A 709 3.92 -30.15 -29.66
C GLU A 709 5.23 -29.37 -29.51
N ALA A 710 5.44 -28.73 -28.36
CA ALA A 710 6.68 -28.00 -28.05
C ALA A 710 7.92 -28.93 -28.03
N PHE A 711 7.76 -30.18 -27.60
CA PHE A 711 8.81 -31.19 -27.70
C PHE A 711 9.10 -31.52 -29.17
N SER A 712 8.07 -31.72 -30.00
CA SER A 712 8.24 -31.94 -31.44
C SER A 712 9.00 -30.78 -32.08
N GLU A 713 8.57 -29.53 -31.86
CA GLU A 713 9.26 -28.34 -32.35
C GLU A 713 10.73 -28.26 -31.89
N SER A 714 11.00 -28.64 -30.63
CA SER A 714 12.35 -28.65 -30.07
C SER A 714 13.24 -29.69 -30.78
N THR A 715 12.74 -30.92 -30.95
CA THR A 715 13.46 -31.97 -31.67
C THR A 715 13.66 -31.60 -33.14
N GLU A 716 12.71 -30.86 -33.73
CA GLU A 716 12.82 -30.42 -35.10
C GLU A 716 13.97 -29.40 -35.29
N ARG A 717 14.07 -28.46 -34.36
CA ARG A 717 15.04 -27.37 -34.42
C ARG A 717 16.43 -27.79 -33.95
N PHE A 718 16.51 -28.61 -32.92
CA PHE A 718 17.75 -28.90 -32.19
C PHE A 718 18.19 -30.36 -32.25
N GLY A 719 17.37 -31.25 -32.82
CA GLY A 719 17.59 -32.69 -32.80
C GLY A 719 17.17 -33.32 -31.47
N ILE A 720 17.23 -34.66 -31.41
CA ILE A 720 16.94 -35.41 -30.18
C ILE A 720 18.13 -35.27 -29.22
N MET A 721 17.86 -34.73 -28.03
CA MET A 721 18.83 -34.57 -26.94
C MET A 721 18.57 -35.53 -25.78
N LEU A 722 17.73 -36.54 -25.99
CA LEU A 722 17.37 -37.56 -25.01
C LEU A 722 18.37 -38.71 -24.98
N THR A 723 18.54 -39.31 -23.80
CA THR A 723 19.26 -40.58 -23.67
C THR A 723 18.44 -41.74 -24.24
N ARG A 724 19.12 -42.82 -24.65
CA ARG A 724 18.47 -44.06 -25.11
C ARG A 724 17.42 -44.59 -24.12
N ARG A 725 17.74 -44.52 -22.82
CA ARG A 725 16.82 -44.93 -21.74
C ARG A 725 15.54 -44.10 -21.76
N GLN A 726 15.65 -42.77 -21.89
CA GLN A 726 14.50 -41.87 -21.92
C GLN A 726 13.63 -42.10 -23.15
N MET A 727 14.22 -42.37 -24.32
CA MET A 727 13.47 -42.72 -25.53
C MET A 727 12.68 -44.02 -25.34
N LEU A 728 13.32 -45.09 -24.83
CA LEU A 728 12.64 -46.35 -24.55
C LEU A 728 11.48 -46.18 -23.55
N THR A 729 11.66 -45.35 -22.53
CA THR A 729 10.57 -45.02 -21.59
C THR A 729 9.34 -44.42 -22.29
N GLN A 730 9.50 -43.66 -23.38
CA GLN A 730 8.34 -43.12 -24.10
C GLN A 730 7.55 -44.21 -24.84
N TYR A 731 8.23 -45.22 -25.40
CA TYR A 731 7.57 -46.40 -25.96
C TYR A 731 6.80 -47.17 -24.88
N ASP A 732 7.39 -47.36 -23.70
CA ASP A 732 6.72 -48.02 -22.58
C ASP A 732 5.47 -47.25 -22.13
N VAL A 733 5.57 -45.91 -22.03
CA VAL A 733 4.45 -45.03 -21.65
C VAL A 733 3.32 -45.07 -22.69
N TYR A 734 3.65 -45.04 -23.99
CA TYR A 734 2.66 -45.15 -25.06
C TYR A 734 1.96 -46.51 -25.04
N ASN A 735 2.70 -47.61 -24.93
CA ASN A 735 2.12 -48.95 -24.86
C ASN A 735 1.21 -49.12 -23.63
N ALA A 736 1.60 -48.54 -22.49
CA ALA A 736 0.76 -48.54 -21.28
C ALA A 736 -0.51 -47.69 -21.41
N SER A 737 -0.59 -46.81 -22.42
CA SER A 737 -1.73 -45.92 -22.62
C SER A 737 -2.91 -46.53 -23.41
N GLU A 738 -2.81 -47.80 -23.82
CA GLU A 738 -3.83 -48.51 -24.63
C GLU A 738 -5.24 -48.45 -24.01
N ALA A 739 -5.34 -48.41 -22.69
CA ALA A 739 -6.61 -48.32 -21.97
C ALA A 739 -7.04 -46.89 -21.58
N LEU A 740 -6.25 -45.87 -21.93
CA LEU A 740 -6.53 -44.46 -21.63
C LEU A 740 -7.43 -43.83 -22.71
N ASP A 741 -7.90 -42.62 -22.44
CA ASP A 741 -8.74 -41.86 -23.38
C ASP A 741 -8.01 -41.54 -24.69
N GLN A 742 -8.77 -41.44 -25.79
CA GLN A 742 -8.23 -41.17 -27.13
C GLN A 742 -7.34 -39.90 -27.19
N PRO A 743 -7.72 -38.75 -26.61
CA PRO A 743 -6.85 -37.58 -26.56
C PRO A 743 -5.48 -37.84 -25.90
N THR A 744 -5.44 -38.64 -24.84
CA THR A 744 -4.18 -39.06 -24.21
C THR A 744 -3.34 -39.97 -25.12
N GLN A 745 -3.95 -40.84 -25.92
CA GLN A 745 -3.22 -41.69 -26.86
C GLN A 745 -2.63 -40.89 -28.03
N GLU A 746 -3.41 -39.96 -28.60
CA GLU A 746 -2.98 -39.07 -29.70
C GLU A 746 -1.77 -38.21 -29.29
N LEU A 747 -1.83 -37.65 -28.07
CA LEU A 747 -0.74 -36.93 -27.43
C LEU A 747 0.55 -37.76 -27.39
N LEU A 748 0.49 -38.97 -26.83
CA LEU A 748 1.67 -39.82 -26.65
C LEU A 748 2.18 -40.33 -28.01
N GLY A 749 1.28 -40.50 -28.98
CA GLY A 749 1.63 -40.75 -30.39
C GLY A 749 2.48 -39.61 -30.97
N THR A 750 2.07 -38.36 -30.75
CA THR A 750 2.83 -37.17 -31.22
C THR A 750 4.25 -37.14 -30.67
N VAL A 751 4.45 -37.56 -29.41
CA VAL A 751 5.78 -37.70 -28.80
C VAL A 751 6.62 -38.76 -29.51
N LEU A 752 6.03 -39.93 -29.81
CA LEU A 752 6.74 -40.99 -30.52
C LEU A 752 7.06 -40.59 -31.96
N ASP A 753 6.11 -39.98 -32.68
CA ASP A 753 6.32 -39.50 -34.05
C ASP A 753 7.49 -38.53 -34.12
N ALA A 754 7.61 -37.62 -33.15
CA ALA A 754 8.74 -36.69 -33.06
C ALA A 754 10.10 -37.41 -32.87
N ILE A 755 10.12 -38.50 -32.09
CA ILE A 755 11.32 -39.34 -31.90
C ILE A 755 11.64 -40.11 -33.19
N GLU A 756 10.64 -40.74 -33.81
CA GLU A 756 10.83 -41.61 -34.98
C GLU A 756 11.24 -40.84 -36.22
N ASN A 757 10.59 -39.71 -36.50
CA ASN A 757 10.90 -38.86 -37.66
C ASN A 757 12.36 -38.38 -37.69
N ARG A 758 13.04 -38.37 -36.54
CA ARG A 758 14.45 -37.97 -36.41
C ARG A 758 15.42 -39.15 -36.33
N LEU A 759 14.93 -40.37 -36.16
CA LEU A 759 15.72 -41.59 -36.29
C LEU A 759 15.77 -42.09 -37.75
N THR A 760 14.78 -41.72 -38.56
CA THR A 760 14.66 -42.10 -39.97
C THR A 760 15.32 -41.12 -40.95
N ASN A 761 15.56 -39.87 -40.53
CA ASN A 761 16.29 -38.84 -41.27
C ASN A 761 17.71 -38.68 -40.71
#